data_AF-A0A9D8B8D3-F1
#
_entry.id   AF-A0A9D8B8D3-F1
#
_cell.length_a   1.000
_cell.length_b   1.000
_cell.length_c   1.000
_cell.angle_alpha   90.00
_cell.angle_beta   90.00
_cell.angle_gamma   90.00
#
_symmetry.space_group_name_H-M   'P 1'
#
loop_
_entity.id
_entity.type
_entity.pdbx_description
1 polymer ?
#
loop_
_entity_poly.entity_id
_entity_poly.type
_entity_poly.pdbx_seq_one_letter_code
_entity_poly.pdbx_strand_id
1 'polypeptide(L)'
;TIPGENAKAALIGRLDGWCWDTPPFYSAETGAIAVKDFGRGHATLVLLSTWTVTAQGPKPTPTPVPARKEPASQPPDRAEIYTPSTEMPLPLDGGGGKPFAPSILPSSARSARSPKVTLGEPGLSFRYVQTFGVTESAYPAPDNYHLNSPGGLFIDGSNNVYVAESRGYRVLKYNSSGTNTLAIGTAGLCVDGNNPTRFCTPNDIAMDSGGNFWIATGSRVVQFDSSGTYQRQLPVPDSSGNWSSGTGNTQFNGAQGIAFDNSAGRMFVADVNNHRVQVYNYSGSGSPTYSATIGVTGVSGSDNSHFNYPYRLAVDSSGRLYVVDNSNHRIQRCTLSGTWTCATFVGTGLTYPEGIALDSGGNVYIANSGGSPRILKCDPAGTCNDFIPGYGWYTQDLAVDSSGNVYVATHSRAVIRKYNSSGVFVGTFAGTFEVPYFADSSRINSPWGIVVASNGSVFVSERYGNRLLKYNAAGVQQWAFGTAGVGGSDNTRLSTLEGKPALAANGNIYVPDTGNNRIQIFDAASSAYVGTFGSYGTSGNDKFSCPNGIAISPVNGDFYVVDRCNHRVQVYDSTLSLAGYKATLGETGVIGSDGTHFSWPRDVAVDASGNIYVADNSNQRIQKCTLSGSSGTCTTFAGETGVRGNDFDHLHNPRGVTVDSAGRVYVADQSNNRIQVFDSSGAYLTSIGQSSGNRTGQLRNPSGVALDSAGNLYVADRENHRIQKYVIGVPGWLQSNINGFGDRLNYSAGSLAVFNGQLYAGTHNNNVTGAQLWRTGSPWTSVMTNGFGDPSNYTIVHMAEFNGNLYASTSAWDYVNNLSLGARVYRSSNGTTWSSITTGIDSSNSTITRFAVFNNKIYASTGSGTTAHGAEIWRSDTGDSSTWSQVVANGDGNAQNSGIPSMQVFNGYLYAGVNNLNTAVTPNTSTGGQVWRTNDGTTWTTVTTNGFGNTDNFAARSFAVFNGSLYVGVTSYNFATWTSTGGKIFRCATCDGSDWSSVVTDGFGDTNNQNINGMIAFDNALYAVTTNSRTGMEVWRTTNGTTWVQVNPDGFGNSNNTATYYNNNTVVFNNALYIGASNSANGGQVWQLQPQLFLPLILR
;
A
#
# COMPACT_ATOMS: atom_id res chain seq x y z
N THR A 1 -5.25 -17.88 -71.17
CA THR A 1 -6.37 -18.64 -70.57
C THR A 1 -6.65 -18.08 -69.20
N ILE A 2 -7.75 -17.32 -69.10
CA ILE A 2 -8.43 -16.78 -67.91
C ILE A 2 -9.42 -17.89 -67.41
N PRO A 3 -10.09 -17.87 -66.21
CA PRO A 3 -10.25 -16.86 -65.15
C PRO A 3 -9.69 -17.30 -63.76
N GLY A 4 -9.83 -16.57 -62.65
CA GLY A 4 -10.55 -15.31 -62.33
C GLY A 4 -11.52 -15.50 -61.15
N GLU A 5 -11.69 -14.60 -60.16
CA GLU A 5 -12.05 -13.16 -60.21
C GLU A 5 -13.48 -12.89 -60.72
N ASN A 6 -14.32 -12.03 -60.09
CA ASN A 6 -14.20 -11.35 -58.79
C ASN A 6 -15.58 -10.85 -58.23
N ALA A 7 -15.56 -10.21 -57.06
CA ALA A 7 -16.69 -9.77 -56.23
C ALA A 7 -17.69 -8.73 -56.80
N LYS A 8 -18.85 -8.59 -56.11
CA LYS A 8 -19.54 -7.32 -55.71
C LYS A 8 -20.66 -7.62 -54.69
N ALA A 9 -20.90 -6.95 -53.56
CA ALA A 9 -20.53 -5.64 -52.93
C ALA A 9 -21.61 -4.53 -52.97
N ALA A 10 -22.22 -4.25 -51.81
CA ALA A 10 -22.94 -3.03 -51.37
C ALA A 10 -23.18 -3.14 -49.83
N LEU A 11 -22.80 -2.18 -48.96
CA LEU A 11 -23.50 -0.94 -48.57
C LEU A 11 -24.86 -1.19 -47.86
N ILE A 12 -25.23 -0.64 -46.68
CA ILE A 12 -24.68 0.38 -45.74
C ILE A 12 -25.02 -0.03 -44.28
N GLY A 13 -24.18 0.31 -43.27
CA GLY A 13 -24.54 0.27 -41.85
C GLY A 13 -23.48 0.95 -40.96
N ARG A 14 -23.87 1.61 -39.85
CA ARG A 14 -23.00 2.43 -38.98
C ARG A 14 -23.52 2.45 -37.54
N LEU A 15 -22.68 2.89 -36.58
CA LEU A 15 -22.95 3.11 -35.14
C LEU A 15 -23.06 1.83 -34.29
N ASP A 16 -22.71 1.79 -33.00
CA ASP A 16 -21.63 2.47 -32.23
C ASP A 16 -21.53 1.77 -30.83
N GLY A 17 -20.43 1.92 -30.11
CA GLY A 17 -20.31 1.43 -28.72
C GLY A 17 -18.88 1.44 -28.17
N TRP A 18 -18.60 2.32 -27.20
CA TRP A 18 -17.28 2.52 -26.60
C TRP A 18 -17.20 1.99 -25.15
N CYS A 19 -15.98 1.71 -24.68
CA CYS A 19 -15.57 1.84 -23.27
C CYS A 19 -14.12 2.35 -23.21
N TRP A 20 -13.75 3.02 -22.11
CA TRP A 20 -12.54 3.85 -21.99
C TRP A 20 -11.40 3.19 -21.19
N ASP A 21 -10.14 3.48 -21.57
CA ASP A 21 -9.11 4.11 -20.71
C ASP A 21 -7.70 3.97 -21.30
N THR A 22 -7.00 5.07 -21.58
CA THR A 22 -5.52 5.10 -21.77
C THR A 22 -4.96 6.56 -21.73
N PRO A 23 -3.68 6.79 -21.38
CA PRO A 23 -3.10 8.14 -21.28
C PRO A 23 -2.69 8.74 -22.64
N PRO A 24 -2.49 10.07 -22.75
CA PRO A 24 -2.27 10.75 -24.02
C PRO A 24 -0.86 10.56 -24.59
N PHE A 25 -0.80 10.31 -25.91
CA PHE A 25 0.42 10.37 -26.72
C PHE A 25 0.34 11.52 -27.74
N TYR A 26 1.45 12.23 -27.93
CA TYR A 26 1.60 13.23 -28.98
C TYR A 26 1.73 12.56 -30.36
N SER A 27 0.99 13.05 -31.36
CA SER A 27 1.16 12.68 -32.77
C SER A 27 2.31 13.48 -33.41
N ALA A 28 3.15 12.83 -34.22
CA ALA A 28 4.23 13.48 -34.95
C ALA A 28 3.74 14.14 -36.26
N GLU A 29 4.16 15.38 -36.52
CA GLU A 29 3.91 16.06 -37.79
C GLU A 29 5.08 15.84 -38.77
N THR A 30 4.82 15.19 -39.91
CA THR A 30 5.77 15.13 -41.04
C THR A 30 5.50 16.27 -42.02
N GLY A 31 5.94 17.48 -41.69
CA GLY A 31 5.81 18.66 -42.55
C GLY A 31 6.71 18.57 -43.80
N ALA A 32 6.12 18.36 -44.97
CA ALA A 32 6.83 18.38 -46.24
C ALA A 32 7.05 19.82 -46.73
N ILE A 33 8.30 20.19 -46.98
CA ILE A 33 8.69 21.54 -47.44
C ILE A 33 8.36 21.73 -48.93
N ALA A 34 7.70 22.84 -49.26
CA ALA A 34 7.48 23.27 -50.64
C ALA A 34 8.51 24.33 -51.07
N VAL A 35 9.28 24.04 -52.12
CA VAL A 35 10.13 25.00 -52.87
C VAL A 35 9.86 24.82 -54.37
N LYS A 36 10.06 25.88 -55.17
CA LYS A 36 9.38 26.10 -56.45
C LYS A 36 10.36 26.36 -57.63
N ASP A 37 9.90 26.03 -58.84
CA ASP A 37 10.40 26.41 -60.18
C ASP A 37 11.86 26.07 -60.59
N PHE A 38 12.04 25.11 -61.50
CA PHE A 38 12.42 25.32 -62.92
C PHE A 38 13.03 24.05 -63.58
N GLY A 39 12.70 23.77 -64.86
CA GLY A 39 13.42 22.78 -65.69
C GLY A 39 12.56 22.09 -66.76
N ARG A 40 12.93 22.19 -68.04
CA ARG A 40 12.20 21.60 -69.20
C ARG A 40 12.77 20.23 -69.61
N GLY A 41 11.92 19.33 -70.14
CA GLY A 41 12.34 18.11 -70.87
C GLY A 41 11.14 17.31 -71.40
N HIS A 42 11.17 16.82 -72.66
CA HIS A 42 10.04 16.19 -73.35
C HIS A 42 10.28 14.72 -73.76
N ALA A 43 9.30 13.84 -73.50
CA ALA A 43 8.76 12.77 -74.39
C ALA A 43 7.76 11.90 -73.55
N THR A 44 6.48 11.64 -73.85
CA THR A 44 5.76 11.30 -75.12
C THR A 44 6.04 9.83 -75.52
N LEU A 45 5.05 8.92 -75.76
CA LEU A 45 3.83 9.05 -76.57
C LEU A 45 2.75 7.92 -76.36
N VAL A 46 1.50 8.25 -75.93
CA VAL A 46 0.20 7.67 -76.42
C VAL A 46 -0.16 6.18 -76.05
N LEU A 47 -1.33 5.47 -76.20
CA LEU A 47 -2.81 5.52 -76.55
C LEU A 47 -3.44 4.23 -75.84
N LEU A 48 -4.72 3.78 -75.73
CA LEU A 48 -6.19 4.11 -75.89
C LEU A 48 -6.99 3.04 -75.03
N SER A 49 -8.29 3.11 -74.60
CA SER A 49 -9.65 3.21 -75.23
C SER A 49 -10.23 1.88 -75.81
N THR A 50 -11.55 1.55 -75.88
CA THR A 50 -12.84 2.20 -75.47
C THR A 50 -14.07 1.24 -75.55
N TRP A 51 -15.00 1.26 -74.56
CA TRP A 51 -16.49 1.08 -74.66
C TRP A 51 -17.07 -0.28 -75.21
N THR A 52 -18.38 -0.66 -75.29
CA THR A 52 -19.77 -0.16 -74.95
C THR A 52 -20.74 -1.39 -74.85
N VAL A 53 -21.61 -1.60 -73.83
CA VAL A 53 -23.08 -1.28 -73.68
C VAL A 53 -24.13 -2.25 -74.32
N THR A 54 -25.34 -2.37 -73.70
CA THR A 54 -26.61 -3.12 -74.05
C THR A 54 -26.68 -4.67 -73.89
N ALA A 55 -27.83 -5.37 -73.64
CA ALA A 55 -29.15 -5.05 -73.02
C ALA A 55 -30.08 -6.32 -72.85
N GLN A 56 -31.25 -6.18 -72.16
CA GLN A 56 -32.49 -7.03 -72.14
C GLN A 56 -32.60 -8.30 -71.21
N GLY A 57 -33.85 -8.76 -70.96
CA GLY A 57 -34.31 -9.90 -70.11
C GLY A 57 -35.31 -10.83 -70.85
N PRO A 58 -36.37 -11.49 -70.27
CA PRO A 58 -36.93 -11.47 -68.90
C PRO A 58 -37.42 -12.87 -68.32
N LYS A 59 -38.45 -12.87 -67.45
CA LYS A 59 -39.18 -13.94 -66.66
C LYS A 59 -39.83 -15.12 -67.46
N PRO A 60 -40.33 -16.26 -66.86
CA PRO A 60 -41.38 -16.34 -65.79
C PRO A 60 -41.37 -17.56 -64.77
N THR A 61 -42.49 -17.72 -64.03
CA THR A 61 -42.85 -18.64 -62.90
C THR A 61 -43.52 -19.99 -63.34
N PRO A 62 -43.95 -21.00 -62.49
CA PRO A 62 -44.88 -20.90 -61.33
C PRO A 62 -44.77 -21.91 -60.12
N THR A 63 -45.77 -21.82 -59.22
CA THR A 63 -46.03 -22.40 -57.87
C THR A 63 -46.70 -23.81 -57.85
N PRO A 64 -46.95 -24.53 -56.70
CA PRO A 64 -47.92 -24.17 -55.62
C PRO A 64 -47.64 -24.64 -54.16
N VAL A 65 -48.60 -24.37 -53.25
CA VAL A 65 -48.61 -24.53 -51.76
C VAL A 65 -50.01 -25.00 -51.28
N PRO A 66 -50.18 -25.70 -50.14
CA PRO A 66 -50.94 -25.15 -48.97
C PRO A 66 -50.50 -25.76 -47.59
N ALA A 67 -51.01 -25.45 -46.38
CA ALA A 67 -51.61 -24.29 -45.68
C ALA A 67 -51.68 -24.69 -44.16
N ARG A 68 -51.34 -23.91 -43.12
CA ARG A 68 -51.77 -22.57 -42.62
C ARG A 68 -53.15 -22.54 -41.93
N LYS A 69 -53.20 -22.19 -40.62
CA LYS A 69 -54.34 -21.51 -39.98
C LYS A 69 -53.99 -20.80 -38.65
N GLU A 70 -54.58 -19.62 -38.48
CA GLU A 70 -54.60 -18.66 -37.34
C GLU A 70 -55.81 -17.72 -37.62
N PRO A 71 -56.39 -16.88 -36.71
CA PRO A 71 -55.69 -15.68 -36.19
C PRO A 71 -56.20 -15.01 -34.86
N ALA A 72 -55.45 -13.98 -34.40
CA ALA A 72 -55.90 -12.73 -33.73
C ALA A 72 -56.55 -12.79 -32.30
N SER A 73 -56.50 -11.74 -31.45
CA SER A 73 -56.37 -10.30 -31.76
C SER A 73 -55.81 -9.36 -30.64
N GLN A 74 -55.09 -8.31 -31.08
CA GLN A 74 -54.87 -6.96 -30.47
C GLN A 74 -53.88 -6.75 -29.27
N PRO A 75 -53.33 -5.51 -29.08
CA PRO A 75 -52.13 -5.20 -28.26
C PRO A 75 -52.36 -4.01 -27.26
N PRO A 76 -51.38 -3.16 -26.85
CA PRO A 76 -49.92 -3.29 -26.66
C PRO A 76 -49.48 -3.04 -25.18
N ASP A 77 -48.17 -3.08 -24.85
CA ASP A 77 -47.32 -1.96 -24.34
C ASP A 77 -45.98 -2.44 -23.67
N ARG A 78 -45.23 -1.54 -23.00
CA ARG A 78 -43.80 -1.64 -22.64
C ARG A 78 -43.42 -2.27 -21.26
N ALA A 79 -42.12 -2.61 -21.18
CA ALA A 79 -41.15 -2.36 -20.07
C ALA A 79 -40.88 -3.38 -18.94
N GLU A 80 -39.63 -3.86 -18.96
CA GLU A 80 -38.65 -3.92 -17.84
C GLU A 80 -38.65 -5.03 -16.75
N ILE A 81 -37.43 -5.17 -16.18
CA ILE A 81 -36.96 -5.89 -14.98
C ILE A 81 -37.08 -7.43 -14.96
N TYR A 82 -35.93 -8.11 -14.76
CA TYR A 82 -35.87 -9.36 -14.00
C TYR A 82 -34.58 -9.48 -13.19
N THR A 83 -34.69 -9.95 -11.95
CA THR A 83 -33.57 -10.25 -11.03
C THR A 83 -33.33 -11.76 -10.96
N PRO A 84 -32.10 -12.25 -10.71
CA PRO A 84 -31.84 -13.68 -10.54
C PRO A 84 -32.41 -14.20 -9.22
N SER A 85 -33.07 -15.36 -9.27
CA SER A 85 -33.65 -16.08 -8.12
C SER A 85 -32.83 -17.32 -7.74
N THR A 86 -33.08 -17.84 -6.54
CA THR A 86 -32.34 -18.95 -5.89
C THR A 86 -32.98 -20.33 -6.08
N GLU A 87 -32.12 -21.35 -5.99
CA GLU A 87 -32.37 -22.73 -5.54
C GLU A 87 -33.24 -23.72 -6.35
N MET A 88 -32.80 -24.99 -6.29
CA MET A 88 -33.58 -26.22 -6.50
C MET A 88 -32.86 -27.39 -5.77
N PRO A 89 -33.51 -28.54 -5.48
CA PRO A 89 -33.67 -28.90 -4.06
C PRO A 89 -33.22 -30.34 -3.68
N LEU A 90 -33.36 -30.66 -2.40
CA LEU A 90 -33.36 -32.05 -1.87
C LEU A 90 -34.66 -32.33 -1.08
N PRO A 91 -35.10 -33.60 -1.00
CA PRO A 91 -36.46 -33.94 -0.55
C PRO A 91 -36.64 -34.06 0.98
N LEU A 92 -37.90 -34.01 1.39
CA LEU A 92 -38.36 -34.20 2.77
C LEU A 92 -38.73 -35.66 3.06
N ASP A 93 -38.54 -36.09 4.30
CA ASP A 93 -39.43 -37.04 5.00
C ASP A 93 -39.43 -36.69 6.52
N GLY A 94 -40.49 -37.01 7.27
CA GLY A 94 -40.73 -36.43 8.61
C GLY A 94 -41.33 -37.39 9.67
N GLY A 95 -41.56 -36.92 10.91
CA GLY A 95 -42.13 -37.84 11.93
C GLY A 95 -42.36 -37.46 13.41
N GLY A 96 -42.09 -36.24 13.91
CA GLY A 96 -42.59 -35.77 15.24
C GLY A 96 -41.94 -36.35 16.54
N GLY A 97 -42.09 -35.66 17.68
CA GLY A 97 -41.48 -36.11 18.96
C GLY A 97 -41.83 -35.36 20.27
N LYS A 98 -41.50 -34.05 20.39
CA LYS A 98 -41.50 -33.23 21.65
C LYS A 98 -40.41 -33.61 22.69
N PRO A 99 -40.11 -32.79 23.73
CA PRO A 99 -40.30 -31.34 23.91
C PRO A 99 -39.00 -30.54 24.20
N PHE A 100 -39.06 -29.22 23.97
CA PHE A 100 -38.20 -28.12 24.43
C PHE A 100 -36.93 -28.37 25.29
N ALA A 101 -35.78 -27.98 24.73
CA ALA A 101 -34.71 -27.27 25.42
C ALA A 101 -34.11 -26.20 24.46
N PRO A 102 -33.71 -25.00 24.93
CA PRO A 102 -33.23 -23.94 24.05
C PRO A 102 -31.80 -24.21 23.57
N SER A 103 -31.66 -24.76 22.36
CA SER A 103 -30.38 -24.87 21.66
C SER A 103 -30.17 -23.67 20.73
N ILE A 104 -29.23 -22.79 21.10
CA ILE A 104 -28.70 -21.77 20.19
C ILE A 104 -27.68 -22.50 19.29
N LEU A 105 -28.06 -22.80 18.05
CA LEU A 105 -27.16 -23.37 17.05
C LEU A 105 -26.26 -22.26 16.48
N PRO A 106 -24.92 -22.35 16.60
CA PRO A 106 -24.02 -21.43 15.91
C PRO A 106 -24.03 -21.69 14.40
N SER A 107 -23.94 -20.63 13.61
CA SER A 107 -23.88 -20.71 12.15
C SER A 107 -22.55 -21.29 11.66
N SER A 108 -22.62 -22.31 10.80
CA SER A 108 -21.48 -22.88 10.03
C SER A 108 -20.24 -23.25 10.86
N ALA A 109 -20.08 -24.53 11.20
CA ALA A 109 -18.82 -25.06 11.72
C ALA A 109 -17.70 -24.91 10.66
N ARG A 110 -16.88 -23.86 10.78
CA ARG A 110 -15.74 -23.61 9.89
C ARG A 110 -14.60 -24.56 10.28
N SER A 111 -14.24 -25.45 9.34
CA SER A 111 -13.18 -26.43 9.55
C SER A 111 -11.85 -25.78 9.94
N ALA A 112 -11.06 -26.48 10.76
CA ALA A 112 -9.72 -26.05 11.13
C ALA A 112 -8.81 -25.92 9.90
N ARG A 113 -7.94 -24.90 9.91
CA ARG A 113 -6.90 -24.70 8.89
C ARG A 113 -5.52 -24.98 9.48
N SER A 114 -4.88 -26.02 8.95
CA SER A 114 -3.42 -26.12 8.82
C SER A 114 -2.88 -24.97 7.94
N PRO A 115 -1.55 -24.77 7.85
CA PRO A 115 -0.97 -23.90 6.83
C PRO A 115 -1.56 -24.21 5.46
N LYS A 116 -2.05 -23.18 4.77
CA LYS A 116 -2.59 -23.32 3.41
C LYS A 116 -1.47 -23.55 2.40
N VAL A 117 -0.34 -22.88 2.62
CA VAL A 117 0.84 -22.91 1.76
C VAL A 117 1.78 -24.06 2.16
N THR A 118 2.45 -24.65 1.19
CA THR A 118 3.61 -25.51 1.44
C THR A 118 4.70 -24.67 2.10
N LEU A 119 5.13 -25.06 3.30
CA LEU A 119 6.19 -24.38 4.04
C LEU A 119 7.55 -25.01 3.73
N GLY A 120 8.55 -24.18 3.46
CA GLY A 120 9.95 -24.63 3.42
C GLY A 120 10.57 -24.67 4.82
N GLU A 121 11.87 -24.99 4.89
CA GLU A 121 12.59 -25.02 6.18
C GLU A 121 12.82 -23.60 6.76
N PRO A 122 12.71 -23.43 8.09
CA PRO A 122 12.92 -22.15 8.76
C PRO A 122 14.41 -21.74 8.78
N GLY A 123 14.68 -20.49 9.20
CA GLY A 123 16.02 -19.93 9.34
C GLY A 123 16.33 -18.79 8.38
N LEU A 124 15.66 -18.73 7.21
CA LEU A 124 15.82 -17.62 6.27
C LEU A 124 15.14 -16.35 6.79
N SER A 125 15.95 -15.45 7.33
CA SER A 125 15.55 -14.12 7.77
C SER A 125 16.38 -13.03 7.08
N PHE A 126 15.92 -11.79 7.14
CA PHE A 126 16.56 -10.63 6.53
C PHE A 126 16.51 -9.44 7.47
N ARG A 127 17.62 -8.70 7.59
CA ARG A 127 17.68 -7.42 8.30
C ARG A 127 17.89 -6.27 7.33
N TYR A 128 17.23 -5.13 7.57
CA TYR A 128 17.59 -3.87 6.92
C TYR A 128 19.03 -3.46 7.28
N VAL A 129 19.77 -2.87 6.33
CA VAL A 129 21.11 -2.30 6.60
C VAL A 129 21.37 -0.92 6.00
N GLN A 130 20.69 -0.54 4.92
CA GLN A 130 21.04 0.66 4.14
C GLN A 130 19.86 1.13 3.28
N THR A 131 19.70 2.44 3.14
CA THR A 131 18.79 3.08 2.18
C THR A 131 19.60 3.81 1.12
N PHE A 132 19.14 3.76 -0.14
CA PHE A 132 19.61 4.60 -1.24
C PHE A 132 18.48 5.56 -1.60
N GLY A 133 18.79 6.84 -1.78
CA GLY A 133 17.77 7.89 -1.89
C GLY A 133 17.29 8.40 -0.52
N VAL A 134 16.55 9.51 -0.49
CA VAL A 134 15.89 10.04 0.72
C VAL A 134 14.44 9.56 0.77
N THR A 135 14.09 8.87 1.87
CA THR A 135 12.74 8.36 2.12
C THR A 135 11.68 9.46 2.01
N GLU A 136 10.63 9.21 1.25
CA GLU A 136 9.50 10.13 0.98
C GLU A 136 9.89 11.49 0.33
N SER A 137 11.14 11.68 -0.12
CA SER A 137 11.63 12.94 -0.73
C SER A 137 12.19 12.69 -2.13
N ALA A 138 11.32 12.75 -3.13
CA ALA A 138 11.72 12.78 -4.54
C ALA A 138 12.28 14.16 -4.97
N TYR A 139 11.94 15.22 -4.23
CA TYR A 139 12.27 16.61 -4.54
C TYR A 139 13.09 17.23 -3.38
N PRO A 140 14.05 18.13 -3.65
CA PRO A 140 14.73 18.91 -2.64
C PRO A 140 13.78 19.89 -1.95
N ALA A 141 14.10 20.24 -0.71
CA ALA A 141 13.31 21.15 0.11
C ALA A 141 14.17 22.38 0.48
N PRO A 142 13.69 23.62 0.24
CA PRO A 142 12.47 23.99 -0.49
C PRO A 142 12.69 24.13 -2.01
N ASP A 143 12.04 23.30 -2.83
CA ASP A 143 11.95 23.56 -4.28
C ASP A 143 10.84 24.57 -4.58
N ASN A 144 11.22 25.84 -4.64
CA ASN A 144 10.32 26.98 -4.92
C ASN A 144 10.32 27.41 -6.41
N TYR A 145 11.01 26.68 -7.30
CA TYR A 145 11.34 27.14 -8.66
C TYR A 145 10.83 26.25 -9.79
N HIS A 146 10.42 25.01 -9.50
CA HIS A 146 9.92 24.06 -10.49
C HIS A 146 8.45 23.70 -10.25
N LEU A 147 7.74 23.33 -11.32
CA LEU A 147 6.32 22.95 -11.31
C LEU A 147 6.11 21.70 -12.17
N ASN A 148 5.67 20.60 -11.58
CA ASN A 148 5.35 19.37 -12.30
C ASN A 148 3.83 19.27 -12.58
N SER A 149 3.44 19.50 -13.84
CA SER A 149 2.04 19.59 -14.27
C SER A 149 1.21 20.61 -13.45
N PRO A 150 1.47 21.92 -13.57
CA PRO A 150 0.53 22.93 -13.09
C PRO A 150 -0.81 22.75 -13.82
N GLY A 151 -1.86 22.46 -13.05
CA GLY A 151 -3.17 22.04 -13.56
C GLY A 151 -4.27 23.08 -13.35
N GLY A 152 -4.35 23.72 -12.18
CA GLY A 152 -5.39 24.71 -11.85
C GLY A 152 -4.83 26.05 -11.36
N LEU A 153 -5.53 27.15 -11.64
CA LEU A 153 -5.09 28.52 -11.31
C LEU A 153 -6.19 29.37 -10.66
N PHE A 154 -5.82 30.08 -9.59
CA PHE A 154 -6.65 31.12 -8.98
C PHE A 154 -5.84 32.37 -8.68
N ILE A 155 -6.48 33.54 -8.71
CA ILE A 155 -5.87 34.83 -8.34
C ILE A 155 -6.77 35.53 -7.32
N ASP A 156 -6.20 35.91 -6.18
CA ASP A 156 -6.93 36.65 -5.13
C ASP A 156 -6.97 38.17 -5.40
N GLY A 157 -7.80 38.90 -4.64
CA GLY A 157 -7.95 40.35 -4.76
C GLY A 157 -6.70 41.18 -4.43
N SER A 158 -5.60 40.55 -3.99
CA SER A 158 -4.28 41.18 -3.83
C SER A 158 -3.31 40.81 -4.97
N ASN A 159 -3.82 40.17 -6.04
CA ASN A 159 -3.07 39.62 -7.16
C ASN A 159 -2.00 38.58 -6.76
N ASN A 160 -2.24 37.81 -5.69
CA ASN A 160 -1.45 36.60 -5.45
C ASN A 160 -1.97 35.46 -6.33
N VAL A 161 -1.06 34.69 -6.94
CA VAL A 161 -1.39 33.57 -7.83
C VAL A 161 -1.25 32.25 -7.09
N TYR A 162 -2.31 31.46 -7.08
CA TYR A 162 -2.37 30.12 -6.49
C TYR A 162 -2.31 29.09 -7.60
N VAL A 163 -1.48 28.05 -7.40
CA VAL A 163 -1.23 27.00 -8.40
C VAL A 163 -1.52 25.63 -7.78
N ALA A 164 -2.42 24.87 -8.39
CA ALA A 164 -2.58 23.44 -8.14
C ALA A 164 -1.59 22.65 -9.02
N GLU A 165 -0.66 21.95 -8.39
CA GLU A 165 0.44 21.26 -9.08
C GLU A 165 0.17 19.75 -9.13
N SER A 166 -0.57 19.31 -10.15
CA SER A 166 -1.24 18.02 -10.21
C SER A 166 -0.30 16.80 -10.23
N ARG A 167 0.98 16.96 -10.60
CA ARG A 167 2.03 15.92 -10.47
C ARG A 167 3.16 16.28 -9.51
N GLY A 168 3.20 17.51 -9.00
CA GLY A 168 4.00 17.87 -7.83
C GLY A 168 3.32 17.49 -6.51
N TYR A 169 2.02 17.22 -6.53
CA TYR A 169 1.19 16.81 -5.40
C TYR A 169 1.16 17.84 -4.26
N ARG A 170 1.15 19.13 -4.65
CA ARG A 170 1.15 20.28 -3.77
C ARG A 170 0.33 21.44 -4.33
N VAL A 171 0.01 22.38 -3.45
CA VAL A 171 -0.53 23.70 -3.80
C VAL A 171 0.48 24.77 -3.38
N LEU A 172 0.65 25.77 -4.24
CA LEU A 172 1.66 26.82 -4.09
C LEU A 172 1.00 28.19 -4.22
N LYS A 173 1.34 29.13 -3.32
CA LYS A 173 0.97 30.55 -3.42
C LYS A 173 2.20 31.35 -3.83
N TYR A 174 2.07 32.14 -4.90
CA TYR A 174 3.03 33.14 -5.32
C TYR A 174 2.45 34.53 -5.06
N ASN A 175 3.23 35.45 -4.52
CA ASN A 175 2.85 36.86 -4.48
C ASN A 175 2.91 37.48 -5.89
N SER A 176 2.44 38.72 -6.03
CA SER A 176 2.43 39.44 -7.31
C SER A 176 3.81 39.68 -7.95
N SER A 177 4.91 39.49 -7.21
CA SER A 177 6.30 39.52 -7.74
C SER A 177 6.85 38.15 -8.14
N GLY A 178 6.05 37.08 -8.12
CA GLY A 178 6.48 35.72 -8.45
C GLY A 178 7.27 35.01 -7.35
N THR A 179 7.29 35.54 -6.12
CA THR A 179 7.94 34.89 -4.97
C THR A 179 6.96 33.92 -4.31
N ASN A 180 7.38 32.67 -4.11
CA ASN A 180 6.58 31.70 -3.37
C ASN A 180 6.47 32.09 -1.88
N THR A 181 5.25 32.08 -1.34
CA THR A 181 4.95 32.46 0.07
C THR A 181 4.23 31.37 0.86
N LEU A 182 3.79 30.28 0.22
CA LEU A 182 3.11 29.15 0.89
C LEU A 182 3.20 27.90 0.00
N ALA A 183 3.48 26.76 0.64
CA ALA A 183 3.44 25.44 0.01
C ALA A 183 2.70 24.44 0.93
N ILE A 184 1.75 23.68 0.39
CA ILE A 184 0.95 22.68 1.10
C ILE A 184 1.01 21.38 0.31
N GLY A 185 1.18 20.24 0.98
CA GLY A 185 1.50 18.96 0.34
C GLY A 185 2.97 18.60 0.51
N THR A 186 3.46 17.63 -0.27
CA THR A 186 4.87 17.22 -0.24
C THR A 186 5.32 16.90 -1.66
N ALA A 187 6.31 17.63 -2.14
CA ALA A 187 6.68 17.64 -3.54
C ALA A 187 7.10 16.24 -4.04
N GLY A 188 6.37 15.72 -5.04
CA GLY A 188 6.56 14.40 -5.62
C GLY A 188 5.96 13.22 -4.84
N LEU A 189 5.52 13.44 -3.60
CA LEU A 189 4.97 12.40 -2.73
C LEU A 189 3.43 12.38 -2.74
N CYS A 190 2.87 11.57 -3.64
CA CYS A 190 1.43 11.29 -3.64
C CYS A 190 1.06 10.38 -2.45
N VAL A 191 0.17 10.86 -1.58
CA VAL A 191 -0.52 10.04 -0.58
C VAL A 191 -2.00 10.44 -0.55
N ASP A 192 -2.86 9.56 -1.08
CA ASP A 192 -4.31 9.69 -0.99
C ASP A 192 -4.84 8.97 0.26
N GLY A 193 -5.96 9.45 0.81
CA GLY A 193 -6.60 8.93 2.02
C GLY A 193 -6.81 9.97 3.12
N ASN A 194 -6.88 9.49 4.36
CA ASN A 194 -7.44 10.25 5.50
C ASN A 194 -6.54 11.40 6.01
N ASN A 195 -5.36 11.62 5.42
CA ASN A 195 -4.58 12.83 5.64
C ASN A 195 -5.03 13.91 4.64
N PRO A 196 -5.59 15.06 5.08
CA PRO A 196 -6.04 16.12 4.18
C PRO A 196 -4.90 17.02 3.67
N THR A 197 -3.72 17.00 4.30
CA THR A 197 -2.57 17.87 3.96
C THR A 197 -1.58 17.23 2.98
N ARG A 198 -1.81 15.96 2.57
CA ARG A 198 -1.12 15.32 1.45
C ARG A 198 -2.14 15.13 0.31
N PHE A 199 -1.66 15.30 -0.93
CA PHE A 199 -2.49 15.23 -2.13
C PHE A 199 -1.98 14.14 -3.08
N CYS A 200 -2.75 13.82 -4.11
CA CYS A 200 -2.31 13.01 -5.26
C CYS A 200 -2.75 13.59 -6.61
N THR A 201 -3.81 14.40 -6.63
CA THR A 201 -4.28 15.13 -7.82
C THR A 201 -4.91 16.44 -7.34
N PRO A 202 -4.14 17.43 -6.87
CA PRO A 202 -4.67 18.78 -6.70
C PRO A 202 -5.02 19.31 -8.10
N ASN A 203 -6.31 19.49 -8.34
CA ASN A 203 -6.87 19.74 -9.67
C ASN A 203 -7.16 21.22 -9.89
N ASP A 204 -7.77 21.90 -8.91
CA ASP A 204 -8.23 23.28 -9.00
C ASP A 204 -8.35 23.94 -7.62
N ILE A 205 -8.42 25.28 -7.60
CA ILE A 205 -8.42 26.12 -6.38
C ILE A 205 -9.45 27.24 -6.55
N ALA A 206 -10.23 27.53 -5.51
CA ALA A 206 -10.97 28.79 -5.41
C ALA A 206 -10.94 29.34 -3.97
N MET A 207 -11.27 30.62 -3.80
CA MET A 207 -11.28 31.29 -2.49
C MET A 207 -12.68 31.75 -2.09
N ASP A 208 -13.01 31.54 -0.82
CA ASP A 208 -14.28 31.97 -0.23
C ASP A 208 -14.22 33.42 0.33
N SER A 209 -15.38 33.95 0.71
CA SER A 209 -15.53 35.31 1.23
C SER A 209 -14.81 35.58 2.56
N GLY A 210 -14.33 34.55 3.26
CA GLY A 210 -13.48 34.65 4.44
C GLY A 210 -11.97 34.67 4.12
N GLY A 211 -11.58 34.50 2.86
CA GLY A 211 -10.17 34.38 2.45
C GLY A 211 -9.58 32.99 2.64
N ASN A 212 -10.40 31.99 2.97
CA ASN A 212 -9.98 30.58 2.99
C ASN A 212 -10.00 30.05 1.55
N PHE A 213 -9.06 29.19 1.19
CA PHE A 213 -9.02 28.56 -0.13
C PHE A 213 -9.39 27.08 -0.06
N TRP A 214 -10.08 26.65 -1.10
CA TRP A 214 -10.66 25.32 -1.25
C TRP A 214 -10.02 24.64 -2.46
N ILE A 215 -9.48 23.45 -2.26
CA ILE A 215 -8.74 22.69 -3.26
C ILE A 215 -9.61 21.50 -3.69
N ALA A 216 -9.98 21.45 -4.97
CA ALA A 216 -10.57 20.26 -5.58
C ALA A 216 -9.47 19.22 -5.81
N THR A 217 -9.62 18.00 -5.27
CA THR A 217 -8.59 16.97 -5.40
C THR A 217 -9.13 15.55 -5.31
N GLY A 218 -8.75 14.70 -6.27
CA GLY A 218 -9.21 13.31 -6.34
C GLY A 218 -10.73 13.23 -6.38
N SER A 219 -11.34 12.71 -5.31
CA SER A 219 -12.80 12.67 -5.12
C SER A 219 -13.25 13.42 -3.86
N ARG A 220 -12.52 14.48 -3.48
CA ARG A 220 -12.84 15.38 -2.37
C ARG A 220 -12.57 16.85 -2.71
N VAL A 221 -13.09 17.75 -1.88
CA VAL A 221 -12.70 19.17 -1.81
C VAL A 221 -12.24 19.48 -0.38
N VAL A 222 -11.12 20.18 -0.23
CA VAL A 222 -10.46 20.41 1.07
C VAL A 222 -10.29 21.91 1.32
N GLN A 223 -10.78 22.40 2.47
CA GLN A 223 -10.63 23.79 2.92
C GLN A 223 -9.35 23.96 3.75
N PHE A 224 -8.63 25.04 3.45
CA PHE A 224 -7.51 25.56 4.24
C PHE A 224 -7.71 27.05 4.51
N ASP A 225 -7.32 27.52 5.69
CA ASP A 225 -7.27 28.96 5.95
C ASP A 225 -6.12 29.65 5.22
N SER A 226 -6.05 30.98 5.32
CA SER A 226 -5.04 31.80 4.65
C SER A 226 -3.59 31.52 5.07
N SER A 227 -3.35 30.78 6.16
CA SER A 227 -2.02 30.30 6.57
C SER A 227 -1.63 28.94 5.96
N GLY A 228 -2.59 28.22 5.37
CA GLY A 228 -2.41 26.84 4.91
C GLY A 228 -2.68 25.78 5.99
N THR A 229 -3.35 26.15 7.09
CA THR A 229 -3.81 25.16 8.08
C THR A 229 -5.13 24.54 7.62
N TYR A 230 -5.24 23.21 7.70
CA TYR A 230 -6.45 22.46 7.32
C TYR A 230 -7.64 22.80 8.21
N GLN A 231 -8.81 22.99 7.59
CA GLN A 231 -10.05 23.34 8.29
C GLN A 231 -11.13 22.24 8.19
N ARG A 232 -11.49 21.79 6.98
CA ARG A 232 -12.47 20.69 6.75
C ARG A 232 -12.36 20.10 5.34
N GLN A 233 -13.08 19.00 5.07
CA GLN A 233 -13.25 18.48 3.69
C GLN A 233 -14.70 18.05 3.40
N LEU A 234 -15.02 17.91 2.12
CA LEU A 234 -16.22 17.26 1.59
C LEU A 234 -15.81 16.14 0.60
N PRO A 235 -16.37 14.91 0.65
CA PRO A 235 -17.22 14.36 1.70
C PRO A 235 -16.64 14.51 3.10
N VAL A 236 -17.52 14.78 4.08
CA VAL A 236 -17.14 14.77 5.50
C VAL A 236 -16.81 13.33 5.88
N PRO A 237 -15.67 13.06 6.56
CA PRO A 237 -15.33 11.71 6.98
C PRO A 237 -16.27 11.16 8.06
N ASP A 238 -16.32 9.83 8.16
CA ASP A 238 -16.96 9.12 9.28
C ASP A 238 -16.18 9.29 10.60
N SER A 239 -16.70 8.70 11.69
CA SER A 239 -16.06 8.73 13.01
C SER A 239 -14.72 7.98 13.08
N SER A 240 -14.36 7.22 12.05
CA SER A 240 -13.06 6.56 11.87
C SER A 240 -12.13 7.33 10.91
N GLY A 241 -12.56 8.50 10.43
CA GLY A 241 -11.82 9.36 9.51
C GLY A 241 -11.90 8.93 8.04
N ASN A 242 -12.71 7.93 7.69
CA ASN A 242 -12.81 7.43 6.32
C ASN A 242 -13.87 8.19 5.51
N TRP A 243 -13.69 8.21 4.19
CA TRP A 243 -14.65 8.78 3.24
C TRP A 243 -14.59 7.99 1.92
N SER A 244 -15.61 8.14 1.07
CA SER A 244 -15.71 7.39 -0.20
C SER A 244 -16.21 8.25 -1.35
N SER A 245 -15.67 7.98 -2.54
CA SER A 245 -16.19 8.49 -3.81
C SER A 245 -17.55 7.86 -4.14
N GLY A 246 -18.39 8.58 -4.87
CA GLY A 246 -19.70 8.05 -5.29
C GLY A 246 -20.56 9.06 -6.05
N THR A 247 -21.79 8.64 -6.34
CA THR A 247 -22.83 9.43 -7.05
C THR A 247 -23.76 10.19 -6.09
N GLY A 248 -23.62 10.00 -4.77
CA GLY A 248 -24.45 10.71 -3.77
C GLY A 248 -24.26 12.22 -3.80
N ASN A 249 -25.23 12.97 -3.26
CA ASN A 249 -25.23 14.44 -3.23
C ASN A 249 -24.26 15.05 -2.20
N THR A 250 -23.45 14.23 -1.54
CA THR A 250 -22.42 14.60 -0.57
C THR A 250 -21.06 13.97 -0.91
N GLN A 251 -20.96 13.27 -2.05
CA GLN A 251 -19.78 12.57 -2.53
C GLN A 251 -19.38 13.11 -3.90
N PHE A 252 -18.13 12.91 -4.30
CA PHE A 252 -17.66 13.21 -5.65
C PHE A 252 -17.05 11.97 -6.31
N ASN A 253 -16.86 12.03 -7.62
CA ASN A 253 -16.13 11.06 -8.44
C ASN A 253 -15.34 11.84 -9.49
N GLY A 254 -14.10 12.21 -9.15
CA GLY A 254 -13.33 13.18 -9.94
C GLY A 254 -13.79 14.62 -9.67
N ALA A 255 -13.50 15.13 -8.47
CA ALA A 255 -13.67 16.55 -8.14
C ALA A 255 -12.59 17.35 -8.89
N GLN A 256 -12.98 18.00 -9.99
CA GLN A 256 -12.03 18.58 -10.93
C GLN A 256 -11.96 20.10 -10.87
N GLY A 257 -13.10 20.79 -10.88
CA GLY A 257 -13.18 22.25 -10.90
C GLY A 257 -13.95 22.81 -9.72
N ILE A 258 -13.63 24.02 -9.26
CA ILE A 258 -14.30 24.68 -8.14
C ILE A 258 -14.45 26.19 -8.35
N ALA A 259 -15.60 26.74 -7.97
CA ALA A 259 -15.85 28.18 -8.00
C ALA A 259 -16.78 28.63 -6.87
N PHE A 260 -16.73 29.92 -6.52
CA PHE A 260 -17.61 30.54 -5.52
C PHE A 260 -18.40 31.71 -6.11
N ASP A 261 -19.69 31.78 -5.80
CA ASP A 261 -20.43 33.03 -5.73
C ASP A 261 -20.38 33.52 -4.28
N ASN A 262 -19.38 34.36 -3.98
CA ASN A 262 -19.19 34.96 -2.67
C ASN A 262 -20.25 36.03 -2.32
N SER A 263 -21.08 36.47 -3.29
CA SER A 263 -22.16 37.44 -3.06
C SER A 263 -23.46 36.76 -2.60
N ALA A 264 -23.78 35.59 -3.17
CA ALA A 264 -24.95 34.79 -2.81
C ALA A 264 -24.65 33.65 -1.81
N GLY A 265 -23.39 33.47 -1.41
CA GLY A 265 -22.96 32.39 -0.51
C GLY A 265 -23.13 31.01 -1.14
N ARG A 266 -22.62 30.80 -2.36
CA ARG A 266 -22.72 29.52 -3.10
C ARG A 266 -21.35 29.00 -3.51
N MET A 267 -21.12 27.71 -3.34
CA MET A 267 -19.95 26.98 -3.83
C MET A 267 -20.37 25.99 -4.92
N PHE A 268 -19.60 25.90 -5.99
CA PHE A 268 -19.83 25.03 -7.14
C PHE A 268 -18.66 24.07 -7.29
N VAL A 269 -18.94 22.77 -7.47
CA VAL A 269 -17.92 21.73 -7.65
C VAL A 269 -18.24 20.89 -8.88
N ALA A 270 -17.30 20.81 -9.81
CA ALA A 270 -17.42 20.00 -11.02
C ALA A 270 -17.05 18.54 -10.72
N ASP A 271 -18.00 17.65 -10.96
CA ASP A 271 -17.99 16.26 -10.51
C ASP A 271 -17.95 15.36 -11.75
N VAL A 272 -16.74 15.22 -12.30
CA VAL A 272 -16.47 14.91 -13.72
C VAL A 272 -17.05 13.57 -14.16
N ASN A 273 -16.73 12.49 -13.43
CA ASN A 273 -17.19 11.14 -13.79
C ASN A 273 -18.68 10.92 -13.44
N ASN A 274 -19.29 11.87 -12.71
CA ASN A 274 -20.73 11.92 -12.46
C ASN A 274 -21.44 12.88 -13.44
N HIS A 275 -20.75 13.44 -14.44
CA HIS A 275 -21.29 14.29 -15.51
C HIS A 275 -22.14 15.48 -15.04
N ARG A 276 -21.82 16.05 -13.87
CA ARG A 276 -22.62 17.09 -13.20
C ARG A 276 -21.79 18.18 -12.53
N VAL A 277 -22.44 19.27 -12.15
CA VAL A 277 -21.92 20.26 -11.21
C VAL A 277 -22.80 20.25 -9.96
N GLN A 278 -22.21 20.07 -8.79
CA GLN A 278 -22.91 20.18 -7.51
C GLN A 278 -22.87 21.61 -6.98
N VAL A 279 -23.97 22.06 -6.38
CA VAL A 279 -24.12 23.38 -5.80
C VAL A 279 -24.37 23.26 -4.30
N TYR A 280 -23.57 23.97 -3.52
CA TYR A 280 -23.64 24.02 -2.06
C TYR A 280 -23.91 25.44 -1.59
N ASN A 281 -24.75 25.61 -0.56
CA ASN A 281 -24.88 26.88 0.17
C ASN A 281 -23.76 26.98 1.21
N TYR A 282 -23.16 28.16 1.34
CA TYR A 282 -21.99 28.40 2.19
C TYR A 282 -21.99 29.81 2.79
N SER A 283 -21.79 29.90 4.10
CA SER A 283 -21.92 31.13 4.90
C SER A 283 -20.61 31.69 5.44
N GLY A 284 -19.46 31.29 4.88
CA GLY A 284 -18.13 31.72 5.34
C GLY A 284 -17.62 31.05 6.63
N SER A 285 -18.52 30.42 7.41
CA SER A 285 -18.18 29.80 8.72
C SER A 285 -18.76 28.40 8.93
N GLY A 286 -19.96 28.11 8.39
CA GLY A 286 -20.57 26.79 8.42
C GLY A 286 -19.93 25.81 7.44
N SER A 287 -20.14 24.50 7.61
CA SER A 287 -19.82 23.53 6.55
C SER A 287 -20.77 23.74 5.35
N PRO A 288 -20.30 23.65 4.09
CA PRO A 288 -21.19 23.83 2.94
C PRO A 288 -22.30 22.77 2.92
N THR A 289 -23.54 23.18 2.72
CA THR A 289 -24.70 22.29 2.66
C THR A 289 -25.16 22.10 1.22
N TYR A 290 -25.36 20.85 0.78
CA TYR A 290 -25.83 20.57 -0.58
C TYR A 290 -27.17 21.26 -0.83
N SER A 291 -27.27 21.94 -1.97
CA SER A 291 -28.45 22.72 -2.37
C SER A 291 -29.06 22.26 -3.69
N ALA A 292 -28.26 21.91 -4.69
CA ALA A 292 -28.74 21.53 -6.02
C ALA A 292 -27.69 20.74 -6.81
N THR A 293 -28.14 20.07 -7.87
CA THR A 293 -27.30 19.54 -8.95
C THR A 293 -27.68 20.26 -10.24
N ILE A 294 -26.67 20.57 -11.06
CA ILE A 294 -26.81 21.04 -12.44
C ILE A 294 -26.24 19.94 -13.35
N GLY A 295 -26.94 19.59 -14.43
CA GLY A 295 -26.68 18.35 -15.16
C GLY A 295 -27.46 17.17 -14.58
N VAL A 296 -27.23 15.97 -15.11
CA VAL A 296 -27.90 14.73 -14.67
C VAL A 296 -26.85 13.73 -14.18
N THR A 297 -26.96 13.31 -12.92
CA THR A 297 -25.96 12.45 -12.25
C THR A 297 -25.72 11.16 -13.01
N GLY A 298 -24.49 10.94 -13.47
CA GLY A 298 -24.06 9.73 -14.16
C GLY A 298 -24.53 9.62 -15.61
N VAL A 299 -25.16 10.66 -16.18
CA VAL A 299 -25.68 10.64 -17.55
C VAL A 299 -24.98 11.72 -18.39
N SER A 300 -24.08 11.29 -19.26
CA SER A 300 -23.47 12.15 -20.27
C SER A 300 -24.47 12.56 -21.35
N GLY A 301 -24.50 13.84 -21.73
CA GLY A 301 -25.34 14.30 -22.84
C GLY A 301 -24.91 15.66 -23.39
N SER A 302 -25.42 16.02 -24.58
CA SER A 302 -24.99 17.19 -25.36
C SER A 302 -26.07 18.28 -25.54
N ASP A 303 -27.26 18.10 -24.99
CA ASP A 303 -28.25 19.19 -24.86
C ASP A 303 -27.86 20.15 -23.72
N ASN A 304 -28.60 21.24 -23.52
CA ASN A 304 -28.29 22.26 -22.49
C ASN A 304 -28.75 21.86 -21.05
N SER A 305 -29.22 20.64 -20.82
CA SER A 305 -29.56 20.10 -19.50
C SER A 305 -28.61 19.00 -19.01
N HIS A 306 -27.69 18.56 -19.87
CA HIS A 306 -26.63 17.59 -19.57
C HIS A 306 -25.24 18.22 -19.73
N PHE A 307 -24.23 17.58 -19.15
CA PHE A 307 -22.81 17.83 -19.42
C PHE A 307 -22.14 16.53 -19.92
N ASN A 308 -20.93 16.67 -20.46
CA ASN A 308 -20.03 15.56 -20.70
C ASN A 308 -18.60 15.99 -20.30
N TYR A 309 -18.11 15.47 -19.17
CA TYR A 309 -16.86 15.91 -18.54
C TYR A 309 -16.84 17.43 -18.21
N PRO A 310 -17.70 17.91 -17.27
CA PRO A 310 -17.66 19.30 -16.80
C PRO A 310 -16.36 19.54 -16.02
N TYR A 311 -15.43 20.34 -16.56
CA TYR A 311 -14.01 20.31 -16.15
C TYR A 311 -13.59 21.46 -15.22
N ARG A 312 -13.82 22.71 -15.64
CA ARG A 312 -13.56 23.94 -14.87
C ARG A 312 -14.81 24.81 -14.78
N LEU A 313 -14.82 25.66 -13.76
CA LEU A 313 -15.94 26.52 -13.40
C LEU A 313 -15.46 27.95 -13.17
N ALA A 314 -16.25 28.93 -13.58
CA ALA A 314 -16.07 30.32 -13.15
C ALA A 314 -17.43 30.99 -12.97
N VAL A 315 -17.50 32.04 -12.15
CA VAL A 315 -18.75 32.75 -11.83
C VAL A 315 -18.54 34.25 -12.06
N ASP A 316 -19.53 34.91 -12.67
CA ASP A 316 -19.50 36.38 -12.83
C ASP A 316 -20.18 37.14 -11.69
N SER A 317 -19.99 38.46 -11.64
CA SER A 317 -20.54 39.34 -10.59
C SER A 317 -22.08 39.49 -10.59
N SER A 318 -22.79 38.78 -11.47
CA SER A 318 -24.25 38.62 -11.45
C SER A 318 -24.68 37.20 -11.06
N GLY A 319 -23.76 36.38 -10.54
CA GLY A 319 -24.04 35.04 -10.03
C GLY A 319 -24.36 34.01 -11.13
N ARG A 320 -23.94 34.27 -12.37
CA ARG A 320 -24.04 33.32 -13.50
C ARG A 320 -22.81 32.43 -13.53
N LEU A 321 -23.05 31.12 -13.54
CA LEU A 321 -21.99 30.10 -13.60
C LEU A 321 -21.64 29.82 -15.06
N TYR A 322 -20.34 29.75 -15.37
CA TYR A 322 -19.81 29.27 -16.64
C TYR A 322 -19.15 27.92 -16.40
N VAL A 323 -19.47 26.93 -17.23
CA VAL A 323 -19.00 25.54 -17.12
C VAL A 323 -18.28 25.14 -18.40
N VAL A 324 -17.03 24.68 -18.25
CA VAL A 324 -16.28 24.04 -19.34
C VAL A 324 -16.83 22.64 -19.55
N ASP A 325 -17.54 22.42 -20.64
CA ASP A 325 -18.20 21.16 -20.99
C ASP A 325 -17.31 20.42 -22.00
N ASN A 326 -16.20 19.87 -21.49
CA ASN A 326 -14.98 19.55 -22.24
C ASN A 326 -15.23 18.58 -23.41
N SER A 327 -15.87 17.44 -23.13
CA SER A 327 -16.17 16.41 -24.14
C SER A 327 -17.37 16.74 -25.03
N ASN A 328 -18.09 17.83 -24.73
CA ASN A 328 -19.05 18.47 -25.65
C ASN A 328 -18.42 19.65 -26.43
N HIS A 329 -17.12 19.90 -26.26
CA HIS A 329 -16.35 20.92 -26.98
C HIS A 329 -16.95 22.34 -26.86
N ARG A 330 -17.57 22.68 -25.71
CA ARG A 330 -18.29 23.96 -25.53
C ARG A 330 -18.13 24.55 -24.12
N ILE A 331 -18.53 25.82 -23.99
CA ILE A 331 -18.81 26.47 -22.70
C ILE A 331 -20.33 26.60 -22.56
N GLN A 332 -20.88 26.16 -21.43
CA GLN A 332 -22.26 26.47 -21.05
C GLN A 332 -22.28 27.60 -20.02
N ARG A 333 -23.33 28.44 -20.07
CA ARG A 333 -23.64 29.45 -19.05
C ARG A 333 -24.96 29.11 -18.38
N CYS A 334 -24.96 29.08 -17.05
CA CYS A 334 -26.09 28.69 -16.22
C CYS A 334 -26.55 29.85 -15.33
N THR A 335 -27.87 30.00 -15.23
CA THR A 335 -28.59 31.02 -14.45
C THR A 335 -29.53 30.36 -13.45
N LEU A 336 -29.68 30.95 -12.26
CA LEU A 336 -30.69 30.55 -11.28
C LEU A 336 -31.89 31.50 -11.36
N SER A 337 -33.05 30.98 -11.74
CA SER A 337 -34.32 31.71 -11.77
C SER A 337 -35.43 30.82 -11.19
N GLY A 338 -35.38 30.57 -9.88
CA GLY A 338 -36.16 29.54 -9.20
C GLY A 338 -35.50 28.16 -9.34
N THR A 339 -35.24 27.72 -10.57
CA THR A 339 -34.40 26.56 -10.90
C THR A 339 -33.16 26.97 -11.68
N TRP A 340 -32.16 26.08 -11.73
CA TRP A 340 -31.00 26.27 -12.59
C TRP A 340 -31.35 25.93 -14.05
N THR A 341 -31.06 26.85 -14.95
CA THR A 341 -31.19 26.67 -16.40
C THR A 341 -29.85 27.01 -17.05
N CYS A 342 -29.40 26.19 -18.00
CA CYS A 342 -28.17 26.44 -18.75
C CYS A 342 -28.47 26.66 -20.24
N ALA A 343 -27.53 27.31 -20.91
CA ALA A 343 -27.49 27.43 -22.37
C ALA A 343 -26.03 27.39 -22.83
N THR A 344 -25.79 26.82 -24.02
CA THR A 344 -24.50 26.93 -24.69
C THR A 344 -24.15 28.42 -24.91
N PHE A 345 -23.06 28.87 -24.31
CA PHE A 345 -22.55 30.25 -24.40
C PHE A 345 -21.60 30.40 -25.59
N VAL A 346 -20.69 29.42 -25.77
CA VAL A 346 -19.78 29.32 -26.91
C VAL A 346 -19.68 27.84 -27.27
N GLY A 347 -19.98 27.48 -28.52
CA GLY A 347 -19.96 26.08 -28.99
C GLY A 347 -19.42 25.90 -30.41
N THR A 348 -18.76 26.91 -30.96
CA THR A 348 -18.16 26.90 -32.30
C THR A 348 -16.68 27.30 -32.21
N GLY A 349 -15.83 26.69 -33.04
CA GLY A 349 -14.38 26.94 -33.04
C GLY A 349 -13.62 26.48 -31.79
N LEU A 350 -14.30 25.79 -30.87
CA LEU A 350 -13.73 25.15 -29.68
C LEU A 350 -13.42 23.66 -29.94
N THR A 351 -12.44 23.11 -29.26
CA THR A 351 -12.07 21.69 -29.26
C THR A 351 -11.36 21.36 -27.96
N TYR A 352 -11.95 20.48 -27.13
CA TYR A 352 -11.49 20.19 -25.77
C TYR A 352 -11.05 21.45 -25.01
N PRO A 353 -11.97 22.39 -24.71
CA PRO A 353 -11.66 23.46 -23.78
C PRO A 353 -11.41 22.88 -22.39
N GLU A 354 -10.40 23.39 -21.66
CA GLU A 354 -10.05 22.89 -20.32
C GLU A 354 -10.18 23.96 -19.25
N GLY A 355 -9.62 25.16 -19.49
CA GLY A 355 -9.58 26.28 -18.55
C GLY A 355 -10.57 27.41 -18.82
N ILE A 356 -11.02 28.11 -17.78
CA ILE A 356 -11.90 29.28 -17.88
C ILE A 356 -11.69 30.28 -16.74
N ALA A 357 -11.64 31.58 -17.06
CA ALA A 357 -11.72 32.65 -16.06
C ALA A 357 -12.38 33.91 -16.64
N LEU A 358 -12.64 34.90 -15.78
CA LEU A 358 -13.24 36.18 -16.16
C LEU A 358 -12.40 37.36 -15.68
N ASP A 359 -12.48 38.49 -16.40
CA ASP A 359 -12.03 39.79 -15.88
C ASP A 359 -13.16 40.58 -15.21
N SER A 360 -12.81 41.68 -14.53
CA SER A 360 -13.77 42.55 -13.83
C SER A 360 -14.74 43.29 -14.75
N GLY A 361 -14.57 43.22 -16.08
CA GLY A 361 -15.54 43.67 -17.08
C GLY A 361 -16.54 42.58 -17.50
N GLY A 362 -16.42 41.38 -16.93
CA GLY A 362 -17.25 40.21 -17.28
C GLY A 362 -16.85 39.54 -18.60
N ASN A 363 -15.71 39.88 -19.19
CA ASN A 363 -15.21 39.16 -20.37
C ASN A 363 -14.73 37.77 -19.94
N VAL A 364 -15.01 36.76 -20.77
CA VAL A 364 -14.70 35.35 -20.48
C VAL A 364 -13.47 34.93 -21.29
N TYR A 365 -12.48 34.38 -20.62
CA TYR A 365 -11.25 33.85 -21.23
C TYR A 365 -11.29 32.34 -21.18
N ILE A 366 -11.02 31.67 -22.30
CA ILE A 366 -11.16 30.21 -22.46
C ILE A 366 -9.85 29.60 -22.96
N ALA A 367 -9.31 28.61 -22.26
CA ALA A 367 -8.24 27.77 -22.79
C ALA A 367 -8.83 26.68 -23.69
N ASN A 368 -8.63 26.85 -25.00
CA ASN A 368 -8.91 25.84 -26.00
C ASN A 368 -7.67 24.94 -26.17
N SER A 369 -7.71 23.71 -25.68
CA SER A 369 -6.53 22.84 -25.59
C SER A 369 -6.37 21.86 -26.74
N GLY A 370 -7.46 21.46 -27.39
CA GLY A 370 -7.45 20.52 -28.52
C GLY A 370 -7.38 21.21 -29.90
N GLY A 371 -6.90 20.46 -30.89
CA GLY A 371 -6.83 20.85 -32.31
C GLY A 371 -5.81 21.94 -32.63
N SER A 372 -6.01 23.15 -32.11
CA SER A 372 -5.11 24.29 -32.26
C SER A 372 -5.07 25.08 -30.95
N PRO A 373 -4.08 24.82 -30.06
CA PRO A 373 -4.06 25.39 -28.72
C PRO A 373 -3.97 26.91 -28.69
N ARG A 374 -4.96 27.58 -28.07
CA ARG A 374 -5.10 29.05 -28.02
C ARG A 374 -6.00 29.54 -26.87
N ILE A 375 -5.87 30.80 -26.46
CA ILE A 375 -6.78 31.48 -25.52
C ILE A 375 -7.72 32.34 -26.36
N LEU A 376 -9.02 32.12 -26.19
CA LEU A 376 -10.06 33.03 -26.67
C LEU A 376 -10.40 34.05 -25.58
N LYS A 377 -10.67 35.30 -25.97
CA LYS A 377 -11.40 36.28 -25.13
C LYS A 377 -12.76 36.53 -25.76
N CYS A 378 -13.81 36.35 -24.98
CA CYS A 378 -15.20 36.54 -25.36
C CYS A 378 -15.83 37.69 -24.57
N ASP A 379 -16.65 38.51 -25.22
CA ASP A 379 -17.47 39.50 -24.54
C ASP A 379 -18.58 38.83 -23.69
N PRO A 380 -19.30 39.57 -22.83
CA PRO A 380 -20.42 39.02 -22.04
C PRO A 380 -21.61 38.50 -22.88
N ALA A 381 -21.69 38.80 -24.18
CA ALA A 381 -22.74 38.30 -25.07
C ALA A 381 -22.39 36.92 -25.66
N GLY A 382 -21.10 36.64 -25.89
CA GLY A 382 -20.56 35.41 -26.47
C GLY A 382 -19.67 35.63 -27.70
N THR A 383 -19.35 36.89 -28.07
CA THR A 383 -18.50 37.20 -29.22
C THR A 383 -17.03 36.95 -28.88
N CYS A 384 -16.47 35.85 -29.38
CA CYS A 384 -15.08 35.46 -29.11
C CYS A 384 -14.10 35.88 -30.20
N ASN A 385 -12.91 36.31 -29.79
CA ASN A 385 -11.74 36.53 -30.64
C ASN A 385 -10.53 35.80 -30.03
N ASP A 386 -9.54 35.45 -30.86
CA ASP A 386 -8.26 34.92 -30.37
C ASP A 386 -7.54 36.03 -29.59
N PHE A 387 -7.33 35.82 -28.28
CA PHE A 387 -6.60 36.72 -27.40
C PHE A 387 -5.10 36.46 -27.45
N ILE A 388 -4.72 35.18 -27.52
CA ILE A 388 -3.35 34.76 -27.83
C ILE A 388 -3.49 33.61 -28.86
N PRO A 389 -2.97 33.75 -30.08
CA PRO A 389 -3.12 32.75 -31.13
C PRO A 389 -2.06 31.62 -31.05
N GLY A 390 -2.51 30.40 -31.40
CA GLY A 390 -1.72 29.22 -31.78
C GLY A 390 -0.30 29.04 -31.23
N TYR A 391 -0.13 28.33 -30.10
CA TYR A 391 1.20 28.14 -29.50
C TYR A 391 1.87 26.79 -29.76
N GLY A 392 1.09 25.72 -29.98
CA GLY A 392 1.58 24.34 -30.13
C GLY A 392 1.82 23.54 -28.83
N TRP A 393 1.13 23.83 -27.74
CA TRP A 393 1.25 23.09 -26.46
C TRP A 393 -0.01 23.23 -25.58
N TYR A 394 -0.31 22.17 -24.84
CA TYR A 394 -1.52 22.06 -24.01
C TYR A 394 -1.51 23.01 -22.81
N THR A 395 -2.67 23.60 -22.53
CA THR A 395 -2.91 24.56 -21.45
C THR A 395 -4.10 24.05 -20.63
N GLN A 396 -3.90 23.65 -19.37
CA GLN A 396 -5.04 23.15 -18.59
C GLN A 396 -5.88 24.27 -17.99
N ASP A 397 -5.29 25.42 -17.67
CA ASP A 397 -6.03 26.49 -17.01
C ASP A 397 -5.44 27.89 -17.20
N LEU A 398 -6.23 28.90 -16.85
CA LEU A 398 -5.84 30.30 -16.87
C LEU A 398 -6.51 31.10 -15.75
N ALA A 399 -5.88 32.18 -15.31
CA ALA A 399 -6.47 33.16 -14.40
C ALA A 399 -6.13 34.59 -14.83
N VAL A 400 -6.92 35.58 -14.41
CA VAL A 400 -6.77 36.99 -14.81
C VAL A 400 -6.59 37.87 -13.59
N ASP A 401 -5.61 38.77 -13.60
CA ASP A 401 -5.39 39.73 -12.50
C ASP A 401 -6.21 41.02 -12.65
N SER A 402 -6.22 41.85 -11.60
CA SER A 402 -7.01 43.10 -11.55
C SER A 402 -6.59 44.16 -12.58
N SER A 403 -5.52 43.94 -13.35
CA SER A 403 -5.09 44.78 -14.48
C SER A 403 -5.38 44.13 -15.84
N GLY A 404 -6.06 42.99 -15.87
CA GLY A 404 -6.38 42.24 -17.07
C GLY A 404 -5.21 41.42 -17.64
N ASN A 405 -4.12 41.24 -16.89
CA ASN A 405 -3.05 40.32 -17.34
C ASN A 405 -3.52 38.88 -17.15
N VAL A 406 -3.23 38.02 -18.13
CA VAL A 406 -3.63 36.61 -18.11
C VAL A 406 -2.43 35.72 -17.78
N TYR A 407 -2.63 34.83 -16.81
CA TYR A 407 -1.68 33.84 -16.34
C TYR A 407 -2.15 32.48 -16.83
N VAL A 408 -1.26 31.68 -17.40
CA VAL A 408 -1.61 30.48 -18.17
C VAL A 408 -0.82 29.29 -17.64
N ALA A 409 -1.52 28.25 -17.17
CA ALA A 409 -0.93 27.02 -16.64
C ALA A 409 -0.64 26.01 -17.75
N THR A 410 0.64 25.73 -17.93
CA THR A 410 1.13 25.00 -19.10
C THR A 410 1.63 23.63 -18.72
N HIS A 411 0.66 22.73 -18.53
CA HIS A 411 0.81 21.42 -17.91
C HIS A 411 2.02 20.62 -18.44
N SER A 412 2.28 20.61 -19.76
CA SER A 412 3.37 19.82 -20.35
C SER A 412 4.74 20.53 -20.44
N ARG A 413 4.87 21.79 -20.02
CA ARG A 413 6.16 22.54 -20.06
C ARG A 413 6.59 23.13 -18.71
N ALA A 414 5.98 22.68 -17.61
CA ALA A 414 6.43 22.97 -16.24
C ALA A 414 6.42 24.46 -15.81
N VAL A 415 5.58 25.32 -16.42
CA VAL A 415 5.56 26.78 -16.12
C VAL A 415 4.16 27.40 -16.06
N ILE A 416 4.09 28.54 -15.38
CA ILE A 416 3.03 29.55 -15.55
C ILE A 416 3.58 30.68 -16.43
N ARG A 417 2.94 30.95 -17.57
CA ARG A 417 3.25 32.14 -18.40
C ARG A 417 2.36 33.33 -18.03
N LYS A 418 2.90 34.54 -18.04
CA LYS A 418 2.14 35.80 -17.96
C LYS A 418 2.08 36.48 -19.34
N TYR A 419 0.88 36.94 -19.69
CA TYR A 419 0.58 37.78 -20.85
C TYR A 419 -0.10 39.07 -20.38
N ASN A 420 0.12 40.19 -21.06
CA ASN A 420 -0.53 41.45 -20.72
C ASN A 420 -2.00 41.47 -21.18
N SER A 421 -2.74 42.53 -20.84
CA SER A 421 -4.14 42.74 -21.23
C SER A 421 -4.40 42.92 -22.74
N SER A 422 -3.36 42.84 -23.57
CA SER A 422 -3.42 42.82 -25.04
C SER A 422 -2.91 41.50 -25.64
N GLY A 423 -2.75 40.45 -24.84
CA GLY A 423 -2.31 39.11 -25.29
C GLY A 423 -0.81 38.97 -25.56
N VAL A 424 -0.01 40.01 -25.29
CA VAL A 424 1.44 39.97 -25.54
C VAL A 424 2.15 39.25 -24.40
N PHE A 425 3.03 38.30 -24.74
CA PHE A 425 3.82 37.55 -23.76
C PHE A 425 4.76 38.47 -22.98
N VAL A 426 4.68 38.43 -21.64
CA VAL A 426 5.50 39.24 -20.72
C VAL A 426 6.69 38.43 -20.21
N GLY A 427 6.47 37.17 -19.83
CA GLY A 427 7.51 36.33 -19.24
C GLY A 427 6.95 35.07 -18.58
N THR A 428 7.85 34.14 -18.22
CA THR A 428 7.52 33.08 -17.27
C THR A 428 7.37 33.71 -15.89
N PHE A 429 6.24 33.45 -15.22
CA PHE A 429 5.94 33.98 -13.90
C PHE A 429 6.36 33.03 -12.77
N ALA A 430 6.20 31.72 -12.98
CA ALA A 430 6.61 30.68 -12.04
C ALA A 430 6.94 29.37 -12.78
N GLY A 431 7.75 28.51 -12.16
CA GLY A 431 8.26 27.28 -12.77
C GLY A 431 9.48 27.49 -13.66
N THR A 432 10.12 26.40 -14.06
CA THR A 432 11.28 26.38 -14.97
C THR A 432 10.94 25.60 -16.23
N PHE A 433 11.16 26.20 -17.40
CA PHE A 433 10.66 25.66 -18.67
C PHE A 433 11.22 24.26 -18.95
N GLU A 434 10.32 23.29 -19.13
CA GLU A 434 10.60 21.86 -19.33
C GLU A 434 11.38 21.16 -18.21
N VAL A 435 11.63 21.81 -17.07
CA VAL A 435 12.24 21.18 -15.89
C VAL A 435 11.18 21.06 -14.79
N PRO A 436 10.47 19.92 -14.69
CA PRO A 436 9.37 19.76 -13.73
C PRO A 436 9.85 19.70 -12.27
N TYR A 437 11.10 19.30 -12.03
CA TYR A 437 11.75 19.36 -10.72
C TYR A 437 13.28 19.28 -10.83
N PHE A 438 13.99 19.78 -9.82
CA PHE A 438 15.43 19.53 -9.66
C PHE A 438 15.67 18.30 -8.77
N ALA A 439 16.78 17.57 -9.00
CA ALA A 439 17.18 16.45 -8.18
C ALA A 439 18.71 16.42 -8.00
N ASP A 440 19.16 16.10 -6.79
CA ASP A 440 20.58 15.86 -6.47
C ASP A 440 20.90 14.35 -6.45
N SER A 441 22.14 14.02 -6.07
CA SER A 441 22.64 12.64 -5.93
C SER A 441 21.98 11.82 -4.80
N SER A 442 20.95 12.35 -4.14
CA SER A 442 20.28 11.73 -3.00
C SER A 442 18.78 11.47 -3.23
N ARG A 443 18.19 11.79 -4.39
CA ARG A 443 16.74 11.67 -4.58
C ARG A 443 16.33 10.84 -5.79
N ILE A 444 15.37 9.94 -5.54
CA ILE A 444 14.93 8.90 -6.48
C ILE A 444 13.42 8.99 -6.68
N ASN A 445 12.95 9.53 -7.79
CA ASN A 445 11.53 9.75 -8.05
C ASN A 445 10.85 8.50 -8.63
N SER A 446 10.16 7.77 -7.75
CA SER A 446 9.41 6.54 -8.07
C SER A 446 10.31 5.46 -8.72
N PRO A 447 11.28 4.90 -7.95
CA PRO A 447 12.12 3.82 -8.44
C PRO A 447 11.29 2.60 -8.84
N TRP A 448 11.61 1.99 -9.97
CA TRP A 448 10.87 0.86 -10.49
C TRP A 448 11.72 -0.42 -10.57
N GLY A 449 12.67 -0.46 -11.49
CA GLY A 449 13.56 -1.58 -11.74
C GLY A 449 14.91 -1.42 -11.06
N ILE A 450 15.53 -2.54 -10.69
CA ILE A 450 16.89 -2.59 -10.14
C ILE A 450 17.68 -3.73 -10.79
N VAL A 451 18.96 -3.49 -11.05
CA VAL A 451 19.98 -4.54 -11.17
C VAL A 451 21.23 -4.15 -10.36
N VAL A 452 21.93 -5.14 -9.81
CA VAL A 452 23.15 -4.92 -9.02
C VAL A 452 24.31 -5.65 -9.70
N ALA A 453 25.44 -4.95 -9.85
CA ALA A 453 26.66 -5.52 -10.41
C ALA A 453 27.45 -6.33 -9.37
N SER A 454 28.34 -7.20 -9.84
CA SER A 454 29.26 -7.98 -8.99
C SER A 454 30.20 -7.13 -8.12
N ASN A 455 30.43 -5.86 -8.48
CA ASN A 455 31.17 -4.88 -7.67
C ASN A 455 30.28 -4.06 -6.71
N GLY A 456 29.01 -4.43 -6.54
CA GLY A 456 28.04 -3.75 -5.69
C GLY A 456 27.48 -2.43 -6.25
N SER A 457 27.78 -2.06 -7.50
CA SER A 457 27.11 -0.92 -8.16
C SER A 457 25.62 -1.23 -8.36
N VAL A 458 24.74 -0.32 -7.98
CA VAL A 458 23.28 -0.46 -8.09
C VAL A 458 22.78 0.43 -9.22
N PHE A 459 22.06 -0.15 -10.19
CA PHE A 459 21.41 0.58 -11.27
C PHE A 459 19.91 0.62 -11.03
N VAL A 460 19.30 1.78 -11.20
CA VAL A 460 17.88 2.04 -10.90
C VAL A 460 17.21 2.71 -12.09
N SER A 461 16.05 2.21 -12.50
CA SER A 461 15.17 2.89 -13.46
C SER A 461 14.10 3.69 -12.70
N GLU A 462 13.93 4.98 -13.04
CA GLU A 462 12.96 5.87 -12.38
C GLU A 462 11.74 6.15 -13.26
N ARG A 463 10.55 5.74 -12.81
CA ARG A 463 9.32 5.87 -13.59
C ARG A 463 8.92 7.32 -13.83
N TYR A 464 8.90 8.12 -12.75
CA TYR A 464 8.59 9.55 -12.80
C TYR A 464 9.85 10.42 -12.88
N GLY A 465 11.03 9.82 -12.72
CA GLY A 465 12.30 10.45 -13.06
C GLY A 465 12.60 10.50 -14.55
N ASN A 466 12.16 9.52 -15.35
CA ASN A 466 12.59 9.37 -16.75
C ASN A 466 14.12 9.27 -16.90
N ARG A 467 14.81 8.75 -15.86
CA ARG A 467 16.27 8.58 -15.80
C ARG A 467 16.67 7.14 -15.49
N LEU A 468 17.87 6.78 -15.96
CA LEU A 468 18.63 5.66 -15.45
C LEU A 468 19.67 6.20 -14.46
N LEU A 469 19.66 5.73 -13.21
CA LEU A 469 20.64 6.11 -12.19
C LEU A 469 21.65 4.98 -11.95
N LYS A 470 22.89 5.34 -11.62
CA LYS A 470 23.89 4.42 -11.08
C LYS A 470 24.38 4.91 -9.72
N TYR A 471 24.41 4.02 -8.74
CA TYR A 471 24.99 4.22 -7.41
C TYR A 471 26.17 3.25 -7.21
N ASN A 472 27.14 3.62 -6.38
CA ASN A 472 28.13 2.67 -5.87
C ASN A 472 27.56 1.90 -4.66
N ALA A 473 28.28 0.90 -4.15
CA ALA A 473 27.83 0.07 -3.02
C ALA A 473 27.56 0.87 -1.73
N ALA A 474 28.20 2.03 -1.56
CA ALA A 474 27.99 2.92 -0.41
C ALA A 474 26.73 3.80 -0.53
N GLY A 475 26.04 3.81 -1.68
CA GLY A 475 24.85 4.63 -1.90
C GLY A 475 25.14 6.04 -2.44
N VAL A 476 26.34 6.29 -2.95
CA VAL A 476 26.68 7.55 -3.63
C VAL A 476 26.40 7.42 -5.13
N GLN A 477 25.55 8.30 -5.67
CA GLN A 477 25.27 8.34 -7.11
C GLN A 477 26.57 8.61 -7.89
N GLN A 478 26.84 7.79 -8.90
CA GLN A 478 28.01 7.91 -9.79
C GLN A 478 27.65 8.71 -11.04
N TRP A 479 26.46 8.45 -11.61
CA TRP A 479 25.89 9.23 -12.70
C TRP A 479 24.37 9.06 -12.78
N ALA A 480 23.73 9.90 -13.57
CA ALA A 480 22.34 9.81 -14.00
C ALA A 480 22.28 10.09 -15.51
N PHE A 481 21.55 9.27 -16.27
CA PHE A 481 21.24 9.51 -17.68
C PHE A 481 19.83 10.06 -17.81
N GLY A 482 19.65 11.12 -18.61
CA GLY A 482 18.39 11.86 -18.77
C GLY A 482 18.20 12.98 -17.75
N THR A 483 17.34 13.96 -18.08
CA THR A 483 17.02 15.11 -17.22
C THR A 483 15.85 14.79 -16.30
N ALA A 484 15.90 15.27 -15.04
CA ALA A 484 14.93 14.93 -14.00
C ALA A 484 13.47 15.24 -14.41
N GLY A 485 12.68 14.17 -14.57
CA GLY A 485 11.28 14.20 -14.99
C GLY A 485 11.03 14.40 -16.48
N VAL A 486 12.06 14.67 -17.29
CA VAL A 486 11.91 15.07 -18.69
C VAL A 486 11.92 13.86 -19.62
N GLY A 487 10.71 13.38 -19.96
CA GLY A 487 10.54 12.32 -20.95
C GLY A 487 10.97 12.75 -22.36
N GLY A 488 11.29 11.77 -23.21
CA GLY A 488 11.56 11.99 -24.62
C GLY A 488 11.78 10.69 -25.40
N SER A 489 11.72 10.78 -26.73
CA SER A 489 11.82 9.64 -27.67
C SER A 489 13.10 9.64 -28.52
N ASP A 490 13.95 10.65 -28.38
CA ASP A 490 15.31 10.65 -28.94
C ASP A 490 16.25 9.71 -28.16
N ASN A 491 17.54 9.68 -28.51
CA ASN A 491 18.55 8.83 -27.86
C ASN A 491 19.30 9.52 -26.70
N THR A 492 18.84 10.70 -26.26
CA THR A 492 19.35 11.42 -25.07
C THR A 492 18.37 11.38 -23.89
N ARG A 493 17.17 10.83 -24.10
CA ARG A 493 16.08 10.72 -23.12
C ARG A 493 15.44 9.34 -23.14
N LEU A 494 14.83 9.01 -21.99
CA LEU A 494 14.00 7.83 -21.77
C LEU A 494 12.54 8.30 -21.52
N SER A 495 11.57 7.39 -21.54
CA SER A 495 10.18 7.69 -21.21
C SER A 495 9.51 6.59 -20.39
N THR A 496 8.88 7.00 -19.28
CA THR A 496 7.94 6.20 -18.48
C THR A 496 8.53 4.85 -18.09
N LEU A 497 9.69 4.85 -17.43
CA LEU A 497 10.45 3.64 -17.14
C LEU A 497 9.71 2.73 -16.15
N GLU A 498 9.06 1.69 -16.68
CA GLU A 498 8.34 0.66 -15.92
C GLU A 498 9.03 -0.70 -16.02
N GLY A 499 10.32 -0.73 -16.35
CA GLY A 499 11.08 -1.95 -16.61
C GLY A 499 12.24 -2.20 -15.65
N LYS A 500 12.51 -3.49 -15.39
CA LYS A 500 13.76 -3.96 -14.78
C LYS A 500 14.85 -4.01 -15.84
N PRO A 501 15.95 -3.25 -15.72
CA PRO A 501 17.07 -3.34 -16.65
C PRO A 501 17.94 -4.57 -16.40
N ALA A 502 18.64 -5.05 -17.42
CA ALA A 502 19.62 -6.14 -17.31
C ALA A 502 21.05 -5.62 -17.53
N LEU A 503 22.01 -6.14 -16.76
CA LEU A 503 23.43 -5.86 -16.91
C LEU A 503 24.14 -7.09 -17.49
N ALA A 504 24.80 -6.92 -18.64
CA ALA A 504 25.54 -7.98 -19.31
C ALA A 504 27.02 -8.01 -18.88
N ALA A 505 27.64 -9.20 -19.00
CA ALA A 505 29.05 -9.40 -18.66
C ALA A 505 30.05 -8.61 -19.53
N ASN A 506 29.61 -8.09 -20.69
CA ASN A 506 30.38 -7.21 -21.56
C ASN A 506 30.44 -5.74 -21.08
N GLY A 507 29.73 -5.39 -19.99
CA GLY A 507 29.67 -4.03 -19.44
C GLY A 507 28.46 -3.21 -19.91
N ASN A 508 27.64 -3.71 -20.84
CA ASN A 508 26.44 -2.99 -21.28
C ASN A 508 25.26 -3.18 -20.32
N ILE A 509 24.50 -2.11 -20.07
CA ILE A 509 23.19 -2.16 -19.41
C ILE A 509 22.07 -1.93 -20.43
N TYR A 510 21.07 -2.81 -20.39
CA TYR A 510 19.94 -2.88 -21.30
C TYR A 510 18.70 -2.38 -20.56
N VAL A 511 18.12 -1.29 -21.05
CA VAL A 511 17.04 -0.55 -20.39
C VAL A 511 15.77 -0.63 -21.23
N PRO A 512 14.71 -1.29 -20.72
CA PRO A 512 13.39 -1.24 -21.32
C PRO A 512 12.82 0.18 -21.22
N ASP A 513 12.87 0.89 -22.35
CA ASP A 513 12.40 2.26 -22.49
C ASP A 513 10.89 2.22 -22.79
N THR A 514 10.12 1.82 -21.76
CA THR A 514 8.74 1.33 -21.88
C THR A 514 7.83 2.29 -22.64
N GLY A 515 7.91 3.60 -22.37
CA GLY A 515 7.09 4.62 -23.04
C GLY A 515 7.42 4.84 -24.52
N ASN A 516 8.61 4.45 -24.96
CA ASN A 516 9.06 4.53 -26.36
C ASN A 516 9.04 3.18 -27.09
N ASN A 517 8.58 2.10 -26.43
CA ASN A 517 8.39 0.78 -27.01
C ASN A 517 9.67 0.17 -27.63
N ARG A 518 10.81 0.31 -26.94
CA ARG A 518 12.13 -0.15 -27.38
C ARG A 518 13.01 -0.56 -26.19
N ILE A 519 14.12 -1.24 -26.46
CA ILE A 519 15.22 -1.42 -25.51
C ILE A 519 16.34 -0.45 -25.89
N GLN A 520 16.76 0.43 -24.99
CA GLN A 520 17.99 1.22 -25.15
C GLN A 520 19.17 0.53 -24.45
N ILE A 521 20.37 0.71 -24.99
CA ILE A 521 21.59 0.04 -24.53
C ILE A 521 22.63 1.13 -24.21
N PHE A 522 23.25 1.04 -23.04
CA PHE A 522 24.27 1.98 -22.56
C PHE A 522 25.50 1.24 -22.04
N ASP A 523 26.66 1.87 -22.09
CA ASP A 523 27.81 1.42 -21.30
C ASP A 523 27.54 1.68 -19.81
N ALA A 524 27.57 0.63 -19.00
CA ALA A 524 27.31 0.71 -17.57
C ALA A 524 28.46 1.36 -16.78
N ALA A 525 29.64 1.58 -17.39
CA ALA A 525 30.71 2.37 -16.78
C ALA A 525 30.38 3.88 -16.86
N SER A 526 30.14 4.42 -18.05
CA SER A 526 30.09 5.86 -18.37
C SER A 526 28.70 6.46 -18.65
N SER A 527 27.65 5.64 -18.81
CA SER A 527 26.32 6.01 -19.35
C SER A 527 26.28 6.45 -20.82
N ALA A 528 27.35 6.25 -21.59
CA ALA A 528 27.35 6.48 -23.03
C ALA A 528 26.31 5.59 -23.74
N TYR A 529 25.54 6.17 -24.66
CA TYR A 529 24.60 5.43 -25.52
C TYR A 529 25.35 4.52 -26.49
N VAL A 530 24.96 3.24 -26.52
CA VAL A 530 25.55 2.18 -27.36
C VAL A 530 24.63 1.81 -28.52
N GLY A 531 23.31 1.77 -28.30
CA GLY A 531 22.37 1.37 -29.33
C GLY A 531 20.93 1.24 -28.86
N THR A 532 20.05 0.84 -29.78
CA THR A 532 18.62 0.59 -29.54
C THR A 532 18.23 -0.70 -30.24
N PHE A 533 17.41 -1.54 -29.58
CA PHE A 533 16.76 -2.70 -30.21
C PHE A 533 15.23 -2.59 -30.14
N GLY A 534 14.59 -2.96 -31.26
CA GLY A 534 13.15 -3.00 -31.45
C GLY A 534 12.46 -1.64 -31.62
N SER A 535 11.16 -1.69 -31.93
CA SER A 535 10.29 -0.54 -32.13
C SER A 535 8.85 -0.85 -31.71
N TYR A 536 7.96 0.15 -31.67
CA TYR A 536 6.53 -0.11 -31.46
C TYR A 536 5.94 -1.10 -32.47
N GLY A 537 5.10 -2.01 -32.00
CA GLY A 537 4.18 -2.81 -32.80
C GLY A 537 3.55 -3.97 -32.02
N THR A 538 2.42 -4.48 -32.52
CA THR A 538 1.64 -5.55 -31.89
C THR A 538 1.90 -6.94 -32.47
N SER A 539 2.73 -7.06 -33.50
CA SER A 539 3.13 -8.33 -34.11
C SER A 539 4.54 -8.23 -34.71
N GLY A 540 5.25 -9.34 -34.78
CA GLY A 540 6.66 -9.42 -35.21
C GLY A 540 7.63 -9.75 -34.08
N ASN A 541 8.91 -9.96 -34.47
CA ASN A 541 9.98 -10.48 -33.61
C ASN A 541 11.00 -9.40 -33.18
N ASP A 542 10.78 -8.15 -33.60
CA ASP A 542 11.50 -6.95 -33.15
C ASP A 542 10.52 -5.84 -32.70
N LYS A 543 9.24 -6.20 -32.49
CA LYS A 543 8.15 -5.26 -32.22
C LYS A 543 7.63 -5.42 -30.81
N PHE A 544 7.65 -4.33 -30.05
CA PHE A 544 7.24 -4.31 -28.65
C PHE A 544 6.05 -3.36 -28.42
N SER A 545 5.31 -3.62 -27.37
CA SER A 545 4.25 -2.79 -26.82
C SER A 545 4.39 -2.80 -25.30
N CYS A 546 4.80 -1.66 -24.73
CA CYS A 546 5.14 -1.50 -23.32
C CYS A 546 6.21 -2.49 -22.78
N PRO A 547 7.41 -2.63 -23.40
CA PRO A 547 8.44 -3.55 -22.93
C PRO A 547 8.82 -3.26 -21.46
N ASN A 548 8.82 -4.30 -20.63
CA ASN A 548 8.77 -4.18 -19.18
C ASN A 548 10.04 -4.76 -18.52
N GLY A 549 10.06 -5.95 -17.91
CA GLY A 549 11.32 -6.58 -17.49
C GLY A 549 12.19 -7.06 -18.67
N ILE A 550 13.51 -7.04 -18.50
CA ILE A 550 14.46 -7.78 -19.34
C ILE A 550 15.42 -8.58 -18.44
N ALA A 551 15.71 -9.83 -18.82
CA ALA A 551 16.71 -10.66 -18.17
C ALA A 551 17.69 -11.28 -19.17
N ILE A 552 18.85 -11.69 -18.64
CA ILE A 552 19.90 -12.40 -19.37
C ILE A 552 20.10 -13.75 -18.66
N SER A 553 20.07 -14.84 -19.41
CA SER A 553 20.30 -16.19 -18.90
C SER A 553 21.75 -16.36 -18.41
N PRO A 554 21.97 -16.81 -17.16
CA PRO A 554 23.32 -17.10 -16.67
C PRO A 554 23.92 -18.37 -17.31
N VAL A 555 23.12 -19.17 -18.02
CA VAL A 555 23.55 -20.45 -18.62
C VAL A 555 24.19 -20.24 -19.99
N ASN A 556 23.68 -19.29 -20.78
CA ASN A 556 24.07 -19.13 -22.20
C ASN A 556 24.03 -17.68 -22.73
N GLY A 557 23.68 -16.70 -21.89
CA GLY A 557 23.59 -15.29 -22.28
C GLY A 557 22.33 -14.91 -23.07
N ASP A 558 21.37 -15.81 -23.25
CA ASP A 558 20.11 -15.52 -23.97
C ASP A 558 19.31 -14.42 -23.27
N PHE A 559 18.70 -13.53 -24.06
CA PHE A 559 17.90 -12.41 -23.58
C PHE A 559 16.40 -12.74 -23.57
N TYR A 560 15.72 -12.35 -22.50
CA TYR A 560 14.29 -12.53 -22.29
C TYR A 560 13.64 -11.17 -22.09
N VAL A 561 12.84 -10.72 -23.05
CA VAL A 561 12.18 -9.40 -23.05
C VAL A 561 10.69 -9.57 -22.78
N VAL A 562 10.21 -9.02 -21.66
CA VAL A 562 8.78 -9.01 -21.34
C VAL A 562 8.09 -7.94 -22.16
N ASP A 563 7.21 -8.36 -23.06
CA ASP A 563 6.49 -7.51 -24.00
C ASP A 563 5.03 -7.34 -23.52
N ARG A 564 4.89 -6.55 -22.45
CA ARG A 564 3.72 -6.56 -21.54
C ARG A 564 2.38 -6.36 -22.24
N CYS A 565 2.26 -5.32 -23.07
CA CYS A 565 0.99 -4.99 -23.73
C CYS A 565 0.72 -5.87 -24.96
N ASN A 566 1.68 -6.73 -25.35
CA ASN A 566 1.49 -7.84 -26.30
C ASN A 566 1.39 -9.21 -25.60
N HIS A 567 1.25 -9.24 -24.26
CA HIS A 567 0.93 -10.44 -23.46
C HIS A 567 1.94 -11.60 -23.53
N ARG A 568 3.21 -11.29 -23.82
CA ARG A 568 4.22 -12.30 -24.16
C ARG A 568 5.60 -12.00 -23.57
N VAL A 569 6.51 -12.97 -23.64
CA VAL A 569 7.96 -12.79 -23.41
C VAL A 569 8.70 -13.29 -24.65
N GLN A 570 9.47 -12.42 -25.30
CA GLN A 570 10.27 -12.76 -26.48
C GLN A 570 11.68 -13.17 -26.07
N VAL A 571 12.23 -14.18 -26.74
CA VAL A 571 13.52 -14.80 -26.40
C VAL A 571 14.49 -14.67 -27.57
N TYR A 572 15.70 -14.20 -27.28
CA TYR A 572 16.78 -13.96 -28.23
C TYR A 572 18.07 -14.61 -27.75
N ASP A 573 19.01 -14.84 -28.66
CA ASP A 573 20.39 -15.17 -28.28
C ASP A 573 21.13 -13.98 -27.65
N SER A 574 22.36 -14.25 -27.20
CA SER A 574 23.26 -13.27 -26.58
C SER A 574 23.63 -12.03 -27.42
N THR A 575 23.18 -11.92 -28.68
CA THR A 575 23.34 -10.72 -29.50
C THR A 575 22.23 -9.69 -29.31
N LEU A 576 21.06 -10.09 -28.78
CA LEU A 576 19.82 -9.31 -28.78
C LEU A 576 19.51 -8.69 -30.16
N SER A 577 19.36 -9.56 -31.17
CA SER A 577 19.09 -9.16 -32.55
C SER A 577 17.93 -9.94 -33.16
N LEU A 578 17.31 -9.40 -34.22
CA LEU A 578 16.23 -10.09 -34.95
C LEU A 578 16.70 -11.42 -35.59
N ALA A 579 17.97 -11.49 -36.01
CA ALA A 579 18.57 -12.73 -36.52
C ALA A 579 18.78 -13.77 -35.41
N GLY A 580 18.98 -13.31 -34.17
CA GLY A 580 19.10 -14.13 -32.97
C GLY A 580 17.77 -14.47 -32.28
N TYR A 581 16.62 -14.16 -32.86
CA TYR A 581 15.32 -14.54 -32.28
C TYR A 581 15.16 -16.05 -32.20
N LYS A 582 14.74 -16.55 -31.02
CA LYS A 582 14.62 -17.99 -30.71
C LYS A 582 13.19 -18.45 -30.49
N ALA A 583 12.43 -17.76 -29.63
CA ALA A 583 11.12 -18.21 -29.17
C ALA A 583 10.25 -17.06 -28.66
N THR A 584 8.97 -17.34 -28.47
CA THR A 584 8.05 -16.51 -27.69
C THR A 584 7.34 -17.41 -26.67
N LEU A 585 7.24 -16.94 -25.43
CA LEU A 585 6.39 -17.49 -24.37
C LEU A 585 5.12 -16.63 -24.29
N GLY A 586 3.95 -17.25 -24.14
CA GLY A 586 2.66 -16.55 -24.33
C GLY A 586 2.24 -16.50 -25.80
N GLU A 587 0.94 -16.33 -26.07
CA GLU A 587 0.45 -16.03 -27.41
C GLU A 587 0.34 -14.51 -27.63
N THR A 588 0.74 -14.04 -28.81
CA THR A 588 0.92 -12.59 -29.06
C THR A 588 -0.42 -11.86 -29.11
N GLY A 589 -0.64 -10.96 -28.14
CA GLY A 589 -1.86 -10.15 -28.02
C GLY A 589 -3.07 -10.90 -27.43
N VAL A 590 -2.92 -12.17 -27.02
CA VAL A 590 -4.01 -12.98 -26.47
C VAL A 590 -3.89 -13.05 -24.96
N ILE A 591 -4.91 -12.53 -24.26
CA ILE A 591 -5.00 -12.58 -22.80
C ILE A 591 -5.58 -13.92 -22.38
N GLY A 592 -4.90 -14.64 -21.49
CA GLY A 592 -5.41 -15.90 -20.93
C GLY A 592 -4.76 -16.25 -19.59
N SER A 593 -5.27 -17.31 -18.97
CA SER A 593 -4.94 -17.75 -17.60
C SER A 593 -4.47 -19.22 -17.51
N ASP A 594 -4.42 -19.93 -18.62
CA ASP A 594 -3.84 -21.28 -18.72
C ASP A 594 -2.29 -21.29 -18.64
N GLY A 595 -1.66 -22.43 -18.95
CA GLY A 595 -0.20 -22.59 -18.96
C GLY A 595 0.50 -22.10 -20.25
N THR A 596 -0.24 -21.59 -21.22
CA THR A 596 0.24 -21.12 -22.53
C THR A 596 0.06 -19.62 -22.74
N HIS A 597 -0.78 -18.95 -21.94
CA HIS A 597 -1.05 -17.51 -22.02
C HIS A 597 -0.57 -16.73 -20.77
N PHE A 598 -0.41 -15.41 -20.93
CA PHE A 598 -0.16 -14.46 -19.83
C PHE A 598 -1.18 -13.31 -19.83
N SER A 599 -1.29 -12.62 -18.70
CA SER A 599 -2.10 -11.41 -18.52
C SER A 599 -1.25 -10.29 -17.91
N TRP A 600 -0.82 -9.37 -18.79
CA TRP A 600 0.03 -8.21 -18.46
C TRP A 600 1.35 -8.58 -17.75
N PRO A 601 2.17 -9.52 -18.29
CA PRO A 601 3.40 -9.94 -17.63
C PRO A 601 4.34 -8.74 -17.37
N ARG A 602 4.97 -8.70 -16.19
CA ARG A 602 5.74 -7.53 -15.71
C ARG A 602 7.24 -7.72 -15.76
N ASP A 603 7.73 -8.81 -15.22
CA ASP A 603 9.16 -9.06 -15.04
C ASP A 603 9.51 -10.52 -15.29
N VAL A 604 10.79 -10.76 -15.57
CA VAL A 604 11.33 -12.09 -15.87
C VAL A 604 12.67 -12.30 -15.17
N ALA A 605 12.94 -13.52 -14.75
CA ALA A 605 14.24 -13.96 -14.23
C ALA A 605 14.57 -15.35 -14.77
N VAL A 606 15.85 -15.71 -14.81
CA VAL A 606 16.31 -17.04 -15.26
C VAL A 606 17.29 -17.59 -14.23
N ASP A 607 17.11 -18.85 -13.82
CA ASP A 607 17.99 -19.50 -12.84
C ASP A 607 19.22 -20.19 -13.49
N ALA A 608 20.13 -20.69 -12.65
CA ALA A 608 21.34 -21.39 -13.09
C ALA A 608 21.07 -22.75 -13.78
N SER A 609 19.82 -23.23 -13.78
CA SER A 609 19.38 -24.43 -14.52
C SER A 609 18.66 -24.08 -15.83
N GLY A 610 18.48 -22.79 -16.14
CA GLY A 610 17.74 -22.32 -17.32
C GLY A 610 16.22 -22.29 -17.14
N ASN A 611 15.69 -22.45 -15.92
CA ASN A 611 14.26 -22.23 -15.68
C ASN A 611 13.95 -20.72 -15.72
N ILE A 612 12.85 -20.36 -16.36
CA ILE A 612 12.44 -18.98 -16.62
C ILE A 612 11.24 -18.66 -15.72
N TYR A 613 11.35 -17.63 -14.90
CA TYR A 613 10.31 -17.21 -13.95
C TYR A 613 9.67 -15.91 -14.44
N VAL A 614 8.36 -15.92 -14.70
CA VAL A 614 7.61 -14.77 -15.25
C VAL A 614 6.57 -14.28 -14.24
N ALA A 615 6.58 -12.98 -13.96
CA ALA A 615 5.58 -12.34 -13.11
C ALA A 615 4.30 -12.02 -13.91
N ASP A 616 3.34 -12.94 -13.85
CA ASP A 616 2.08 -12.92 -14.60
C ASP A 616 1.01 -12.11 -13.83
N ASN A 617 1.18 -10.79 -13.93
CA ASN A 617 0.70 -9.78 -12.98
C ASN A 617 -0.81 -9.78 -12.75
N SER A 618 -1.60 -9.72 -13.82
CA SER A 618 -3.07 -9.66 -13.70
C SER A 618 -3.67 -11.02 -13.35
N ASN A 619 -2.98 -12.12 -13.69
CA ASN A 619 -3.31 -13.48 -13.26
C ASN A 619 -2.87 -13.80 -11.81
N GLN A 620 -2.31 -12.82 -11.07
CA GLN A 620 -1.97 -12.93 -9.64
C GLN A 620 -0.96 -14.04 -9.30
N ARG A 621 -0.09 -14.43 -10.24
CA ARG A 621 0.80 -15.60 -10.10
C ARG A 621 2.23 -15.35 -10.63
N ILE A 622 3.14 -16.23 -10.24
CA ILE A 622 4.42 -16.45 -10.91
C ILE A 622 4.33 -17.75 -11.70
N GLN A 623 4.66 -17.70 -12.99
CA GLN A 623 4.81 -18.86 -13.86
C GLN A 623 6.29 -19.29 -13.87
N LYS A 624 6.58 -20.59 -13.71
CA LYS A 624 7.88 -21.20 -14.01
C LYS A 624 7.79 -21.89 -15.36
N CYS A 625 8.69 -21.56 -16.26
CA CYS A 625 8.70 -22.00 -17.65
C CYS A 625 10.04 -22.64 -18.04
N THR A 626 10.00 -23.50 -19.04
CA THR A 626 11.18 -24.08 -19.72
C THR A 626 11.07 -23.89 -21.23
N LEU A 627 12.21 -23.92 -21.94
CA LEU A 627 12.26 -23.89 -23.40
C LEU A 627 12.79 -25.22 -23.97
N SER A 628 12.21 -25.64 -25.08
CA SER A 628 12.66 -26.77 -25.89
C SER A 628 12.58 -26.37 -27.37
N GLY A 629 13.71 -25.94 -27.93
CA GLY A 629 13.75 -25.31 -29.25
C GLY A 629 13.02 -23.96 -29.24
N SER A 630 12.13 -23.74 -30.22
CA SER A 630 11.32 -22.53 -30.34
C SER A 630 10.04 -22.53 -29.49
N SER A 631 9.76 -23.62 -28.77
CA SER A 631 8.55 -23.82 -27.96
C SER A 631 8.88 -23.77 -26.47
N GLY A 632 7.95 -23.25 -25.66
CA GLY A 632 8.07 -23.27 -24.21
C GLY A 632 6.83 -23.82 -23.52
N THR A 633 7.02 -24.28 -22.29
CA THR A 633 5.97 -24.83 -21.42
C THR A 633 6.04 -24.15 -20.06
N CYS A 634 4.92 -23.72 -19.50
CA CYS A 634 4.86 -23.04 -18.21
C CYS A 634 3.87 -23.71 -17.23
N THR A 635 4.21 -23.66 -15.94
CA THR A 635 3.35 -24.08 -14.83
C THR A 635 3.33 -23.01 -13.73
N THR A 636 2.22 -22.90 -12.99
CA THR A 636 2.14 -22.01 -11.83
C THR A 636 3.15 -22.46 -10.77
N PHE A 637 3.95 -21.52 -10.27
CA PHE A 637 4.99 -21.75 -9.26
C PHE A 637 4.65 -21.13 -7.89
N ALA A 638 4.01 -19.96 -7.89
CA ALA A 638 3.51 -19.29 -6.69
C ALA A 638 2.31 -18.39 -7.05
N GLY A 639 1.39 -18.15 -6.11
CA GLY A 639 0.11 -17.51 -6.39
C GLY A 639 -0.94 -18.51 -6.90
N GLU A 640 -2.23 -18.19 -6.70
CA GLU A 640 -3.35 -18.94 -7.25
C GLU A 640 -3.96 -18.15 -8.43
N THR A 641 -4.11 -18.81 -9.59
CA THR A 641 -4.44 -18.15 -10.86
C THR A 641 -5.74 -17.35 -10.77
N GLY A 642 -5.65 -16.03 -10.91
CA GLY A 642 -6.80 -15.11 -10.87
C GLY A 642 -7.29 -14.76 -9.45
N VAL A 643 -6.75 -15.39 -8.41
CA VAL A 643 -7.17 -15.14 -7.02
C VAL A 643 -6.15 -14.24 -6.33
N ARG A 644 -6.58 -13.04 -5.95
CA ARG A 644 -5.79 -12.11 -5.13
C ARG A 644 -6.05 -12.35 -3.65
N GLY A 645 -5.01 -12.22 -2.82
CA GLY A 645 -5.11 -12.40 -1.37
C GLY A 645 -3.88 -11.87 -0.63
N ASN A 646 -3.92 -11.87 0.70
CA ASN A 646 -2.82 -11.40 1.57
C ASN A 646 -2.36 -12.43 2.62
N ASP A 647 -2.78 -13.70 2.50
CA ASP A 647 -2.07 -14.83 3.11
C ASP A 647 -0.78 -15.13 2.31
N PHE A 648 -0.10 -16.25 2.54
CA PHE A 648 1.19 -16.54 1.89
C PHE A 648 1.05 -17.25 0.53
N ASP A 649 -0.05 -17.96 0.28
CA ASP A 649 -0.32 -18.61 -1.02
C ASP A 649 -0.51 -17.58 -2.12
N HIS A 650 -1.32 -16.55 -1.82
CA HIS A 650 -1.78 -15.60 -2.81
C HIS A 650 -0.81 -14.44 -2.98
N LEU A 651 -0.80 -13.88 -4.18
CA LEU A 651 -0.13 -12.63 -4.51
C LEU A 651 -1.21 -11.58 -4.85
N HIS A 652 -0.81 -10.31 -4.88
CA HIS A 652 -1.65 -9.21 -5.33
C HIS A 652 -0.84 -8.26 -6.20
N ASN A 653 -1.02 -8.42 -7.51
CA ASN A 653 -0.30 -7.73 -8.58
C ASN A 653 1.23 -7.92 -8.47
N PRO A 654 1.77 -9.16 -8.51
CA PRO A 654 3.20 -9.41 -8.46
C PRO A 654 3.92 -8.71 -9.64
N ARG A 655 4.96 -7.93 -9.36
CA ARG A 655 5.68 -7.12 -10.37
C ARG A 655 7.06 -7.65 -10.66
N GLY A 656 8.03 -7.35 -9.81
CA GLY A 656 9.41 -7.79 -9.97
C GLY A 656 9.60 -9.23 -9.52
N VAL A 657 10.49 -9.96 -10.21
CA VAL A 657 10.92 -11.31 -9.84
C VAL A 657 12.44 -11.42 -9.96
N THR A 658 13.08 -12.15 -9.05
CA THR A 658 14.50 -12.51 -9.15
C THR A 658 14.75 -13.85 -8.48
N VAL A 659 15.80 -14.56 -8.90
CA VAL A 659 16.19 -15.86 -8.37
C VAL A 659 17.67 -15.81 -7.95
N ASP A 660 18.05 -16.60 -6.95
CA ASP A 660 19.43 -16.68 -6.47
C ASP A 660 20.15 -17.98 -6.88
N SER A 661 21.44 -18.09 -6.52
CA SER A 661 22.27 -19.26 -6.83
C SER A 661 21.89 -20.54 -6.08
N ALA A 662 20.97 -20.48 -5.12
CA ALA A 662 20.35 -21.63 -4.46
C ALA A 662 18.95 -21.95 -5.04
N GLY A 663 18.53 -21.25 -6.11
CA GLY A 663 17.23 -21.43 -6.75
C GLY A 663 16.06 -20.82 -5.97
N ARG A 664 16.30 -20.02 -4.93
CA ARG A 664 15.24 -19.34 -4.17
C ARG A 664 14.70 -18.17 -4.96
N VAL A 665 13.38 -18.02 -4.99
CA VAL A 665 12.66 -17.06 -5.84
C VAL A 665 12.06 -15.95 -4.99
N TYR A 666 12.34 -14.70 -5.36
CA TYR A 666 11.98 -13.49 -4.66
C TYR A 666 10.97 -12.70 -5.51
N VAL A 667 9.83 -12.36 -4.92
CA VAL A 667 8.68 -11.78 -5.64
C VAL A 667 8.27 -10.46 -5.00
N ALA A 668 8.26 -9.37 -5.77
CA ALA A 668 7.67 -8.10 -5.36
C ALA A 668 6.15 -8.16 -5.48
N ASP A 669 5.51 -8.56 -4.37
CA ASP A 669 4.07 -8.67 -4.21
C ASP A 669 3.49 -7.28 -3.89
N GLN A 670 3.33 -6.50 -4.96
CA GLN A 670 3.27 -5.05 -4.94
C GLN A 670 2.11 -4.50 -4.10
N SER A 671 0.87 -4.94 -4.37
CA SER A 671 -0.31 -4.40 -3.69
C SER A 671 -0.49 -4.95 -2.27
N ASN A 672 0.22 -6.03 -1.92
CA ASN A 672 0.38 -6.48 -0.53
C ASN A 672 1.52 -5.75 0.21
N ASN A 673 2.23 -4.82 -0.43
CA ASN A 673 3.34 -4.06 0.15
C ASN A 673 4.49 -4.95 0.68
N ARG A 674 4.76 -6.10 0.06
CA ARG A 674 5.76 -7.06 0.55
C ARG A 674 6.66 -7.62 -0.55
N ILE A 675 7.80 -8.17 -0.12
CA ILE A 675 8.52 -9.20 -0.87
C ILE A 675 8.15 -10.55 -0.26
N GLN A 676 7.78 -11.53 -1.09
CA GLN A 676 7.70 -12.94 -0.69
C GLN A 676 8.95 -13.69 -1.20
N VAL A 677 9.41 -14.70 -0.45
CA VAL A 677 10.56 -15.53 -0.81
C VAL A 677 10.17 -17.01 -0.70
N PHE A 678 10.42 -17.76 -1.78
CA PHE A 678 10.12 -19.17 -1.93
C PHE A 678 11.40 -19.97 -2.18
N ASP A 679 11.41 -21.27 -1.87
CA ASP A 679 12.48 -22.18 -2.30
C ASP A 679 12.35 -22.58 -3.78
N SER A 680 13.26 -23.42 -4.27
CA SER A 680 13.27 -23.89 -5.67
C SER A 680 12.08 -24.76 -6.08
N SER A 681 11.31 -25.26 -5.11
CA SER A 681 10.08 -26.05 -5.31
C SER A 681 8.80 -25.21 -5.31
N GLY A 682 8.87 -23.97 -4.77
CA GLY A 682 7.71 -23.08 -4.58
C GLY A 682 7.21 -23.01 -3.14
N ALA A 683 7.88 -23.67 -2.18
CA ALA A 683 7.48 -23.61 -0.78
C ALA A 683 7.87 -22.26 -0.15
N TYR A 684 6.97 -21.68 0.66
CA TYR A 684 7.17 -20.38 1.29
C TYR A 684 8.23 -20.45 2.40
N LEU A 685 9.23 -19.56 2.33
CA LEU A 685 10.31 -19.43 3.32
C LEU A 685 10.08 -18.23 4.23
N THR A 686 9.89 -17.03 3.66
CA THR A 686 9.77 -15.79 4.43
C THR A 686 9.21 -14.64 3.60
N SER A 687 8.96 -13.51 4.24
CA SER A 687 8.56 -12.26 3.60
C SER A 687 9.11 -11.03 4.33
N ILE A 688 9.11 -9.88 3.65
CA ILE A 688 9.60 -8.58 4.14
C ILE A 688 8.57 -7.50 3.76
N GLY A 689 8.27 -6.53 4.63
CA GLY A 689 7.26 -5.51 4.37
C GLY A 689 5.90 -5.88 4.95
N GLN A 690 4.88 -6.02 4.09
CA GLN A 690 3.47 -6.31 4.37
C GLN A 690 2.71 -5.21 5.13
N SER A 691 3.38 -4.44 6.00
CA SER A 691 2.91 -3.15 6.50
C SER A 691 3.26 -2.04 5.50
N SER A 692 2.23 -1.33 5.00
CA SER A 692 2.42 -0.11 4.22
C SER A 692 2.96 1.00 5.12
N GLY A 693 4.17 1.49 4.84
CA GLY A 693 4.82 2.48 5.69
C GLY A 693 6.23 2.85 5.22
N ASN A 694 6.86 3.81 5.92
CA ASN A 694 8.15 4.41 5.56
C ASN A 694 9.31 4.04 6.51
N ARG A 695 9.08 3.16 7.51
CA ARG A 695 10.10 2.72 8.48
C ARG A 695 10.98 1.58 7.93
N THR A 696 11.90 1.07 8.75
CA THR A 696 12.80 -0.05 8.43
C THR A 696 12.03 -1.37 8.36
N GLY A 697 12.15 -2.11 7.25
CA GLY A 697 11.34 -3.33 7.05
C GLY A 697 9.87 -3.05 6.70
N GLN A 698 9.48 -1.78 6.52
CA GLN A 698 8.21 -1.38 5.89
C GLN A 698 8.47 -0.97 4.44
N LEU A 699 7.48 -1.19 3.58
CA LEU A 699 7.52 -0.92 2.14
C LEU A 699 6.21 -0.25 1.71
N ARG A 700 6.21 0.49 0.60
CA ARG A 700 5.01 1.05 -0.01
C ARG A 700 5.00 0.80 -1.51
N ASN A 701 4.15 -0.14 -1.94
CA ASN A 701 4.02 -0.62 -3.31
C ASN A 701 5.36 -1.01 -3.98
N PRO A 702 6.13 -1.98 -3.42
CA PRO A 702 7.42 -2.37 -3.98
C PRO A 702 7.28 -2.87 -5.42
N SER A 703 8.21 -2.47 -6.29
CA SER A 703 8.12 -2.65 -7.74
C SER A 703 9.11 -3.66 -8.31
N GLY A 704 10.36 -3.61 -7.85
CA GLY A 704 11.47 -4.38 -8.40
C GLY A 704 12.36 -4.94 -7.30
N VAL A 705 12.97 -6.09 -7.60
CA VAL A 705 13.88 -6.84 -6.72
C VAL A 705 15.13 -7.27 -7.48
N ALA A 706 16.27 -7.13 -6.81
CA ALA A 706 17.58 -7.57 -7.29
C ALA A 706 18.43 -8.10 -6.12
N LEU A 707 19.47 -8.87 -6.44
CA LEU A 707 20.40 -9.45 -5.49
C LEU A 707 21.83 -9.03 -5.85
N ASP A 708 22.70 -8.84 -4.86
CA ASP A 708 24.16 -8.87 -5.09
C ASP A 708 24.72 -10.30 -5.00
N SER A 709 26.00 -10.46 -5.34
CA SER A 709 26.70 -11.76 -5.34
C SER A 709 26.86 -12.42 -3.96
N ALA A 710 26.52 -11.72 -2.88
CA ALA A 710 26.45 -12.28 -1.53
C ALA A 710 25.00 -12.62 -1.11
N GLY A 711 24.02 -12.51 -2.02
CA GLY A 711 22.61 -12.78 -1.76
C GLY A 711 21.87 -11.67 -1.01
N ASN A 712 22.44 -10.46 -0.92
CA ASN A 712 21.76 -9.33 -0.28
C ASN A 712 20.67 -8.78 -1.19
N LEU A 713 19.47 -8.58 -0.64
CA LEU A 713 18.29 -8.16 -1.38
C LEU A 713 18.18 -6.64 -1.45
N TYR A 714 17.99 -6.13 -2.66
CA TYR A 714 17.71 -4.73 -2.95
C TYR A 714 16.27 -4.60 -3.45
N VAL A 715 15.49 -3.70 -2.81
CA VAL A 715 14.06 -3.52 -3.06
C VAL A 715 13.77 -2.09 -3.49
N ALA A 716 13.11 -1.92 -4.65
CA ALA A 716 12.60 -0.63 -5.10
C ALA A 716 11.31 -0.31 -4.36
N ASP A 717 11.41 0.59 -3.38
CA ASP A 717 10.35 0.97 -2.46
C ASP A 717 9.63 2.20 -3.02
N ARG A 718 8.91 1.97 -4.12
CA ARG A 718 8.50 2.98 -5.12
C ARG A 718 7.89 4.24 -4.53
N GLU A 719 6.83 4.08 -3.74
CA GLU A 719 6.05 5.20 -3.18
C GLU A 719 6.62 5.70 -1.83
N ASN A 720 7.82 5.21 -1.46
CA ASN A 720 8.71 5.80 -0.46
C ASN A 720 9.96 6.44 -1.11
N HIS A 721 10.05 6.48 -2.44
CA HIS A 721 11.09 7.20 -3.21
C HIS A 721 12.53 6.77 -2.89
N ARG A 722 12.73 5.48 -2.60
CA ARG A 722 14.00 4.94 -2.11
C ARG A 722 14.25 3.50 -2.58
N ILE A 723 15.49 3.05 -2.44
CA ILE A 723 15.87 1.63 -2.44
C ILE A 723 16.22 1.23 -1.02
N GLN A 724 15.76 0.06 -0.55
CA GLN A 724 16.24 -0.53 0.70
C GLN A 724 17.11 -1.76 0.40
N LYS A 725 18.27 -1.86 1.07
CA LYS A 725 19.11 -3.06 1.10
C LYS A 725 18.86 -3.85 2.38
N TYR A 726 18.66 -5.15 2.20
CA TYR A 726 18.52 -6.15 3.23
C TYR A 726 19.63 -7.20 3.12
N VAL A 727 20.18 -7.64 4.24
CA VAL A 727 21.21 -8.69 4.31
C VAL A 727 20.63 -9.94 4.95
N ILE A 728 21.02 -11.11 4.47
CA ILE A 728 20.58 -12.41 5.02
C ILE A 728 21.02 -12.53 6.49
N GLY A 729 20.13 -13.07 7.31
CA GLY A 729 20.34 -13.38 8.72
C GLY A 729 20.44 -12.16 9.64
N VAL A 730 20.60 -12.44 10.93
CA VAL A 730 20.78 -11.43 11.98
C VAL A 730 22.01 -11.81 12.80
N PRO A 731 22.99 -10.90 13.04
CA PRO A 731 24.21 -11.24 13.78
C PRO A 731 23.89 -11.83 15.16
N GLY A 732 24.29 -13.08 15.39
CA GLY A 732 24.03 -13.80 16.64
C GLY A 732 22.62 -14.38 16.81
N TRP A 733 21.71 -14.24 15.84
CA TRP A 733 20.31 -14.67 15.99
C TRP A 733 19.79 -15.44 14.76
N LEU A 734 19.09 -16.55 15.02
CA LEU A 734 18.42 -17.38 14.03
C LEU A 734 16.90 -17.28 14.22
N GLN A 735 16.14 -17.10 13.14
CA GLN A 735 14.68 -17.22 13.20
C GLN A 735 14.29 -18.70 13.11
N SER A 736 13.84 -19.29 14.22
CA SER A 736 13.63 -20.75 14.33
C SER A 736 12.30 -21.24 13.75
N ASN A 737 11.36 -20.36 13.39
CA ASN A 737 10.08 -20.71 12.77
C ASN A 737 9.87 -19.97 11.43
N ILE A 738 9.02 -20.49 10.56
CA ILE A 738 8.46 -19.72 9.44
C ILE A 738 7.52 -18.65 10.00
N ASN A 739 7.47 -17.47 9.38
CA ASN A 739 6.63 -16.34 9.81
C ASN A 739 5.18 -16.78 10.10
N GLY A 740 4.67 -16.51 11.31
CA GLY A 740 3.32 -16.89 11.74
C GLY A 740 3.05 -18.40 11.77
N PHE A 741 4.09 -19.25 11.74
CA PHE A 741 3.98 -20.69 11.54
C PHE A 741 3.21 -21.08 10.26
N GLY A 742 3.29 -20.24 9.22
CA GLY A 742 2.57 -20.46 7.96
C GLY A 742 1.16 -19.86 7.89
N ASP A 743 0.70 -19.17 8.93
CA ASP A 743 -0.48 -18.30 8.87
C ASP A 743 -0.12 -16.89 9.35
N ARG A 744 -0.25 -15.90 8.46
CA ARG A 744 -0.03 -14.47 8.74
C ARG A 744 -0.84 -13.96 9.93
N LEU A 745 -2.01 -14.55 10.17
CA LEU A 745 -2.95 -14.16 11.22
C LEU A 745 -2.47 -14.55 12.62
N ASN A 746 -1.59 -15.54 12.76
CA ASN A 746 -0.84 -15.82 13.99
C ASN A 746 0.21 -14.71 14.22
N TYR A 747 -0.23 -13.48 14.44
CA TYR A 747 0.66 -12.32 14.47
C TYR A 747 1.61 -12.30 15.66
N SER A 748 1.52 -13.23 16.61
CA SER A 748 2.49 -13.35 17.69
C SER A 748 2.82 -14.80 18.02
N ALA A 749 4.10 -15.07 18.29
CA ALA A 749 4.50 -16.15 19.19
C ALA A 749 4.28 -15.63 20.63
N GLY A 750 3.02 -15.72 21.10
CA GLY A 750 2.52 -15.08 22.32
C GLY A 750 3.02 -15.70 23.62
N SER A 751 3.30 -17.01 23.61
CA SER A 751 3.88 -17.73 24.75
C SER A 751 4.86 -18.82 24.31
N LEU A 752 5.93 -19.02 25.08
CA LEU A 752 6.90 -20.11 24.93
C LEU A 752 6.99 -20.94 26.23
N ALA A 753 7.15 -22.25 26.12
CA ALA A 753 7.41 -23.14 27.27
C ALA A 753 8.15 -24.42 26.84
N VAL A 754 8.79 -25.11 27.79
CA VAL A 754 9.39 -26.43 27.57
C VAL A 754 8.56 -27.48 28.30
N PHE A 755 8.33 -28.62 27.66
CA PHE A 755 7.64 -29.78 28.23
C PHE A 755 8.10 -31.06 27.53
N ASN A 756 8.30 -32.16 28.29
CA ASN A 756 8.70 -33.47 27.76
C ASN A 756 9.85 -33.43 26.72
N GLY A 757 10.85 -32.58 26.94
CA GLY A 757 12.01 -32.44 26.04
C GLY A 757 11.76 -31.68 24.73
N GLN A 758 10.61 -31.03 24.57
CA GLN A 758 10.27 -30.21 23.41
C GLN A 758 9.96 -28.77 23.82
N LEU A 759 10.25 -27.82 22.91
CA LEU A 759 9.86 -26.41 23.04
C LEU A 759 8.51 -26.20 22.34
N TYR A 760 7.60 -25.54 23.04
CA TYR A 760 6.25 -25.21 22.63
C TYR A 760 6.11 -23.70 22.39
N ALA A 761 5.30 -23.32 21.40
CA ALA A 761 4.99 -21.93 21.06
C ALA A 761 3.48 -21.74 20.84
N GLY A 762 2.83 -21.01 21.73
CA GLY A 762 1.42 -20.63 21.65
C GLY A 762 1.26 -19.30 20.90
N THR A 763 0.26 -19.20 20.02
CA THR A 763 0.06 -18.00 19.18
C THR A 763 -0.95 -17.01 19.77
N HIS A 764 -0.91 -15.77 19.27
CA HIS A 764 -2.07 -14.86 19.27
C HIS A 764 -2.55 -14.74 17.82
N ASN A 765 -3.86 -14.89 17.60
CA ASN A 765 -4.51 -14.71 16.31
C ASN A 765 -5.73 -13.80 16.50
N ASN A 766 -5.79 -12.66 15.79
CA ASN A 766 -6.85 -11.65 15.98
C ASN A 766 -8.17 -11.96 15.25
N ASN A 767 -8.26 -13.08 14.54
CA ASN A 767 -9.45 -13.46 13.77
C ASN A 767 -10.24 -14.59 14.42
N VAL A 768 -11.48 -14.76 13.93
CA VAL A 768 -12.43 -15.86 14.24
C VAL A 768 -11.94 -17.27 13.86
N THR A 769 -10.63 -17.46 13.66
CA THR A 769 -9.95 -18.75 13.56
C THR A 769 -9.34 -19.21 14.87
N GLY A 770 -9.24 -18.35 15.89
CA GLY A 770 -8.65 -18.67 17.19
C GLY A 770 -7.14 -18.89 17.17
N ALA A 771 -6.56 -19.02 18.37
CA ALA A 771 -5.14 -19.27 18.52
C ALA A 771 -4.73 -20.71 18.17
N GLN A 772 -3.43 -20.93 18.06
CA GLN A 772 -2.82 -22.21 17.75
C GLN A 772 -1.70 -22.52 18.76
N LEU A 773 -1.32 -23.79 18.87
CA LEU A 773 -0.17 -24.22 19.66
C LEU A 773 0.71 -25.15 18.82
N TRP A 774 2.00 -24.81 18.77
CA TRP A 774 3.02 -25.47 17.97
C TRP A 774 4.10 -26.04 18.88
N ARG A 775 4.85 -27.04 18.39
CA ARG A 775 6.07 -27.55 19.05
C ARG A 775 7.21 -27.80 18.07
N THR A 776 8.43 -27.82 18.57
CA THR A 776 9.64 -28.04 17.78
C THR A 776 9.67 -29.39 17.07
N GLY A 777 9.97 -29.32 15.77
CA GLY A 777 10.26 -30.39 14.81
C GLY A 777 10.94 -29.75 13.59
N SER A 778 11.22 -30.53 12.53
CA SER A 778 11.61 -29.99 11.22
C SER A 778 10.53 -30.33 10.18
N PRO A 779 9.71 -29.36 9.74
CA PRO A 779 9.46 -28.06 10.37
C PRO A 779 8.68 -28.18 11.70
N TRP A 780 8.41 -27.05 12.37
CA TRP A 780 7.55 -27.00 13.56
C TRP A 780 6.20 -27.66 13.29
N THR A 781 5.69 -28.42 14.25
CA THR A 781 4.43 -29.17 14.12
C THR A 781 3.33 -28.53 14.96
N SER A 782 2.18 -28.26 14.34
CA SER A 782 0.98 -27.84 15.09
C SER A 782 0.43 -29.03 15.90
N VAL A 783 0.10 -28.78 17.17
CA VAL A 783 -0.50 -29.76 18.08
C VAL A 783 -1.90 -29.35 18.54
N MET A 784 -2.31 -28.11 18.25
CA MET A 784 -3.68 -27.64 18.40
C MET A 784 -3.91 -26.44 17.48
N THR A 785 -5.11 -26.37 16.92
CA THR A 785 -5.66 -25.22 16.19
C THR A 785 -7.03 -24.82 16.76
N ASN A 786 -7.60 -23.73 16.27
CA ASN A 786 -8.94 -23.26 16.63
C ASN A 786 -9.12 -23.01 18.14
N GLY A 787 -8.09 -22.56 18.86
CA GLY A 787 -8.21 -22.19 20.28
C GLY A 787 -8.70 -23.33 21.17
N PHE A 788 -8.12 -24.53 21.02
CA PHE A 788 -8.59 -25.79 21.63
C PHE A 788 -10.02 -26.19 21.21
N GLY A 789 -10.43 -25.85 19.99
CA GLY A 789 -11.75 -26.14 19.43
C GLY A 789 -12.79 -25.02 19.60
N ASP A 790 -12.49 -23.98 20.37
CA ASP A 790 -13.29 -22.75 20.46
C ASP A 790 -12.50 -21.57 19.87
N PRO A 791 -12.84 -21.09 18.64
CA PRO A 791 -12.15 -19.98 18.00
C PRO A 791 -12.21 -18.64 18.74
N SER A 792 -13.06 -18.49 19.77
CA SER A 792 -13.05 -17.30 20.63
C SER A 792 -11.84 -17.25 21.57
N ASN A 793 -11.15 -18.37 21.81
CA ASN A 793 -9.84 -18.39 22.47
C ASN A 793 -8.75 -17.86 21.51
N TYR A 794 -8.66 -16.54 21.38
CA TYR A 794 -7.86 -15.83 20.38
C TYR A 794 -6.37 -15.67 20.77
N THR A 795 -5.98 -16.04 22.00
CA THR A 795 -4.59 -16.07 22.47
C THR A 795 -4.30 -17.31 23.30
N ILE A 796 -3.12 -17.94 23.11
CA ILE A 796 -2.50 -18.82 24.13
C ILE A 796 -1.54 -17.96 24.96
N VAL A 797 -1.93 -17.63 26.18
CA VAL A 797 -1.38 -16.50 26.94
C VAL A 797 -0.12 -16.90 27.70
N HIS A 798 -0.15 -18.01 28.44
CA HIS A 798 0.97 -18.57 29.17
C HIS A 798 0.88 -20.10 29.24
N MET A 799 2.00 -20.76 29.47
CA MET A 799 2.09 -22.21 29.63
C MET A 799 3.04 -22.56 30.78
N ALA A 800 2.75 -23.62 31.53
CA ALA A 800 3.60 -24.11 32.62
C ALA A 800 3.45 -25.62 32.84
N GLU A 801 4.51 -26.29 33.27
CA GLU A 801 4.44 -27.68 33.72
C GLU A 801 4.07 -27.75 35.21
N PHE A 802 3.16 -28.65 35.57
CA PHE A 802 2.86 -29.04 36.95
C PHE A 802 2.41 -30.50 37.00
N ASN A 803 2.88 -31.28 37.98
CA ASN A 803 2.53 -32.70 38.17
C ASN A 803 2.60 -33.54 36.86
N GLY A 804 3.66 -33.38 36.06
CA GLY A 804 3.86 -34.11 34.80
C GLY A 804 2.86 -33.77 33.69
N ASN A 805 2.18 -32.63 33.78
CA ASN A 805 1.22 -32.15 32.78
C ASN A 805 1.58 -30.71 32.36
N LEU A 806 1.42 -30.40 31.08
CA LEU A 806 1.49 -29.04 30.55
C LEU A 806 0.12 -28.37 30.70
N TYR A 807 0.10 -27.23 31.37
CA TYR A 807 -1.04 -26.34 31.51
C TYR A 807 -0.89 -25.18 30.52
N ALA A 808 -2.00 -24.78 29.89
CA ALA A 808 -2.05 -23.65 28.96
C ALA A 808 -3.26 -22.75 29.27
N SER A 809 -3.05 -21.43 29.27
CA SER A 809 -4.11 -20.44 29.49
C SER A 809 -4.54 -19.75 28.20
N THR A 810 -5.81 -19.35 28.13
CA THR A 810 -6.35 -18.57 27.01
C THR A 810 -6.72 -17.13 27.39
N SER A 811 -6.92 -16.31 26.36
CA SER A 811 -7.74 -15.10 26.44
C SER A 811 -8.96 -15.31 25.53
N ALA A 812 -10.16 -14.93 25.99
CA ALA A 812 -11.41 -15.18 25.28
C ALA A 812 -12.30 -13.94 25.24
N TRP A 813 -12.72 -13.54 24.03
CA TRP A 813 -13.50 -12.32 23.80
C TRP A 813 -14.48 -12.48 22.63
N ASP A 814 -15.71 -12.04 22.85
CA ASP A 814 -16.72 -11.87 21.79
C ASP A 814 -16.60 -10.46 21.21
N TYR A 815 -15.99 -10.34 20.03
CA TYR A 815 -15.86 -9.07 19.31
C TYR A 815 -17.16 -8.60 18.64
N VAL A 816 -18.19 -9.46 18.52
CA VAL A 816 -19.49 -9.10 17.92
C VAL A 816 -20.38 -8.43 18.96
N ASN A 817 -20.42 -8.99 20.18
CA ASN A 817 -21.21 -8.47 21.29
C ASN A 817 -20.40 -7.58 22.26
N ASN A 818 -19.08 -7.48 22.06
CA ASN A 818 -18.10 -6.77 22.91
C ASN A 818 -18.11 -7.25 24.37
N LEU A 819 -17.99 -8.56 24.58
CA LEU A 819 -18.08 -9.21 25.89
C LEU A 819 -16.87 -10.11 26.18
N SER A 820 -16.46 -10.16 27.45
CA SER A 820 -15.62 -11.25 27.96
C SER A 820 -16.39 -12.57 27.90
N LEU A 821 -15.72 -13.65 27.45
CA LEU A 821 -16.28 -15.00 27.46
C LEU A 821 -15.70 -15.89 28.57
N GLY A 822 -14.88 -15.31 29.45
CA GLY A 822 -14.14 -16.02 30.49
C GLY A 822 -12.92 -16.75 29.94
N ALA A 823 -11.73 -16.38 30.44
CA ALA A 823 -10.51 -17.10 30.11
C ALA A 823 -10.47 -18.52 30.70
N ARG A 824 -9.78 -19.43 29.99
CA ARG A 824 -9.83 -20.87 30.29
C ARG A 824 -8.43 -21.47 30.49
N VAL A 825 -8.38 -22.52 31.30
CA VAL A 825 -7.21 -23.39 31.49
C VAL A 825 -7.46 -24.73 30.81
N TYR A 826 -6.48 -25.14 30.01
CA TYR A 826 -6.41 -26.45 29.37
C TYR A 826 -5.18 -27.23 29.87
N ARG A 827 -5.28 -28.56 29.92
CA ARG A 827 -4.22 -29.45 30.39
C ARG A 827 -3.92 -30.56 29.38
N SER A 828 -2.65 -30.97 29.29
CA SER A 828 -2.23 -32.14 28.53
C SER A 828 -1.08 -32.88 29.22
N SER A 829 -1.16 -34.22 29.31
CA SER A 829 -0.10 -35.09 29.84
C SER A 829 0.95 -35.48 28.79
N ASN A 830 0.64 -35.32 27.51
CA ASN A 830 1.50 -35.68 26.38
C ASN A 830 1.84 -34.48 25.46
N GLY A 831 1.23 -33.32 25.72
CA GLY A 831 1.41 -32.10 24.94
C GLY A 831 0.76 -32.13 23.55
N THR A 832 -0.18 -33.06 23.31
CA THR A 832 -0.92 -33.17 22.02
C THR A 832 -2.43 -33.36 22.21
N THR A 833 -2.87 -34.16 23.18
CA THR A 833 -4.30 -34.29 23.52
C THR A 833 -4.63 -33.40 24.70
N TRP A 834 -5.56 -32.45 24.50
CA TRP A 834 -5.86 -31.39 25.45
C TRP A 834 -7.27 -31.54 26.04
N SER A 835 -7.40 -31.26 27.33
CA SER A 835 -8.68 -31.21 28.05
C SER A 835 -8.86 -29.85 28.72
N SER A 836 -10.08 -29.29 28.66
CA SER A 836 -10.42 -28.14 29.52
C SER A 836 -10.56 -28.60 30.96
N ILE A 837 -9.99 -27.85 31.89
CA ILE A 837 -10.12 -28.08 33.34
C ILE A 837 -10.72 -26.85 34.05
N THR A 838 -11.43 -26.01 33.30
CA THR A 838 -11.95 -24.73 33.82
C THR A 838 -13.28 -24.94 34.55
N THR A 839 -13.21 -25.11 35.86
CA THR A 839 -14.34 -24.90 36.78
C THR A 839 -13.85 -24.06 37.97
N GLY A 840 -14.55 -22.97 38.29
CA GLY A 840 -14.30 -22.14 39.48
C GLY A 840 -13.78 -20.73 39.20
N ILE A 841 -12.85 -20.54 38.26
CA ILE A 841 -12.29 -19.22 37.92
C ILE A 841 -13.40 -18.30 37.36
N ASP A 842 -13.45 -17.05 37.83
CA ASP A 842 -14.50 -16.10 37.48
C ASP A 842 -14.50 -15.72 35.98
N SER A 843 -15.66 -15.89 35.34
CA SER A 843 -15.89 -15.56 33.93
C SER A 843 -15.90 -14.06 33.62
N SER A 844 -15.96 -13.18 34.63
CA SER A 844 -15.76 -11.74 34.43
C SER A 844 -14.36 -11.41 33.88
N ASN A 845 -13.37 -12.27 34.17
CA ASN A 845 -11.98 -12.10 33.74
C ASN A 845 -11.77 -12.62 32.30
N SER A 846 -11.31 -11.74 31.41
CA SER A 846 -11.14 -12.04 29.98
C SER A 846 -9.83 -12.76 29.65
N THR A 847 -8.84 -12.73 30.56
CA THR A 847 -7.50 -13.32 30.36
C THR A 847 -7.05 -14.09 31.61
N ILE A 848 -6.41 -15.25 31.44
CA ILE A 848 -5.55 -15.85 32.48
C ILE A 848 -4.09 -15.56 32.08
N THR A 849 -3.44 -14.68 32.85
CA THR A 849 -2.27 -13.90 32.43
C THR A 849 -0.95 -14.60 32.71
N ARG A 850 -0.84 -15.32 33.83
CA ARG A 850 0.36 -16.05 34.24
C ARG A 850 0.02 -17.32 35.02
N PHE A 851 0.91 -18.31 34.94
CA PHE A 851 0.97 -19.42 35.89
C PHE A 851 2.26 -19.36 36.70
N ALA A 852 2.23 -19.86 37.93
CA ALA A 852 3.41 -20.12 38.75
C ALA A 852 3.24 -21.42 39.54
N VAL A 853 4.36 -22.03 39.96
CA VAL A 853 4.37 -23.18 40.88
C VAL A 853 5.15 -22.78 42.13
N PHE A 854 4.53 -22.94 43.29
CA PHE A 854 5.10 -22.56 44.60
C PHE A 854 4.52 -23.49 45.68
N ASN A 855 5.34 -23.89 46.67
CA ASN A 855 4.97 -24.80 47.75
C ASN A 855 4.18 -26.06 47.31
N ASN A 856 4.58 -26.65 46.17
CA ASN A 856 3.93 -27.78 45.49
C ASN A 856 2.44 -27.55 45.14
N LYS A 857 2.09 -26.32 44.74
CA LYS A 857 0.76 -25.91 44.28
C LYS A 857 0.91 -25.08 43.00
N ILE A 858 -0.07 -25.17 42.10
CA ILE A 858 -0.14 -24.32 40.91
C ILE A 858 -1.00 -23.09 41.20
N TYR A 859 -0.54 -21.95 40.70
CA TYR A 859 -1.19 -20.65 40.78
C TYR A 859 -1.52 -20.16 39.37
N ALA A 860 -2.67 -19.51 39.22
CA ALA A 860 -3.09 -18.84 38.00
C ALA A 860 -3.56 -17.42 38.35
N SER A 861 -3.02 -16.41 37.68
CA SER A 861 -3.55 -15.04 37.79
C SER A 861 -4.42 -14.67 36.60
N THR A 862 -5.31 -13.70 36.83
CA THR A 862 -6.20 -13.18 35.79
C THR A 862 -5.75 -11.83 35.23
N GLY A 863 -6.50 -11.37 34.22
CA GLY A 863 -6.62 -9.99 33.81
C GLY A 863 -8.09 -9.68 33.54
N SER A 864 -8.56 -8.56 34.09
CA SER A 864 -9.93 -8.07 33.91
C SER A 864 -10.02 -7.18 32.68
N GLY A 865 -11.10 -7.34 31.92
CA GLY A 865 -11.47 -6.45 30.81
C GLY A 865 -12.31 -5.24 31.25
N THR A 866 -12.52 -5.02 32.55
CA THR A 866 -13.44 -4.01 33.10
C THR A 866 -12.77 -3.14 34.16
N THR A 867 -13.37 -1.98 34.45
CA THR A 867 -12.99 -1.12 35.59
C THR A 867 -13.80 -1.42 36.86
N ALA A 868 -14.72 -2.39 36.81
CA ALA A 868 -15.59 -2.78 37.93
C ALA A 868 -15.04 -3.97 38.73
N HIS A 869 -14.21 -4.80 38.09
CA HIS A 869 -13.55 -5.95 38.68
C HIS A 869 -12.03 -5.85 38.46
N GLY A 870 -11.24 -6.08 39.50
CA GLY A 870 -9.78 -6.19 39.44
C GLY A 870 -9.31 -7.63 39.23
N ALA A 871 -8.00 -7.80 39.01
CA ALA A 871 -7.39 -9.09 38.81
C ALA A 871 -7.34 -9.94 40.09
N GLU A 872 -7.21 -11.24 39.88
CA GLU A 872 -7.36 -12.27 40.89
C GLU A 872 -6.17 -13.21 40.86
N ILE A 873 -5.96 -13.93 41.96
CA ILE A 873 -5.03 -15.06 42.02
C ILE A 873 -5.81 -16.28 42.51
N TRP A 874 -5.72 -17.34 41.73
CA TRP A 874 -6.31 -18.66 42.01
C TRP A 874 -5.19 -19.67 42.27
N ARG A 875 -5.45 -20.63 43.16
CA ARG A 875 -4.50 -21.66 43.62
C ARG A 875 -5.15 -23.03 43.61
N SER A 876 -4.41 -24.06 43.18
CA SER A 876 -4.84 -25.45 43.16
C SER A 876 -3.73 -26.40 43.65
N ASP A 877 -4.15 -27.43 44.38
CA ASP A 877 -3.26 -28.41 45.03
C ASP A 877 -2.85 -29.55 44.07
N THR A 878 -3.78 -30.06 43.26
CA THR A 878 -3.50 -31.15 42.29
C THR A 878 -3.40 -30.64 40.85
N GLY A 879 -3.95 -29.44 40.59
CA GLY A 879 -4.15 -28.90 39.25
C GLY A 879 -5.37 -29.50 38.53
N ASP A 880 -6.30 -30.16 39.24
CA ASP A 880 -7.58 -30.63 38.69
C ASP A 880 -8.70 -29.59 38.87
N SER A 881 -9.72 -29.65 38.00
CA SER A 881 -10.75 -28.61 37.88
C SER A 881 -11.50 -28.32 39.19
N SER A 882 -11.77 -29.35 40.01
CA SER A 882 -12.49 -29.23 41.29
C SER A 882 -11.66 -28.68 42.46
N THR A 883 -10.38 -28.35 42.24
CA THR A 883 -9.42 -28.00 43.31
C THR A 883 -8.92 -26.56 43.25
N TRP A 884 -9.45 -25.74 42.33
CA TRP A 884 -9.09 -24.32 42.22
C TRP A 884 -9.84 -23.48 43.25
N SER A 885 -9.09 -22.66 44.00
CA SER A 885 -9.57 -21.78 45.06
C SER A 885 -9.01 -20.37 44.86
N GLN A 886 -9.84 -19.35 45.06
CA GLN A 886 -9.39 -17.95 45.01
C GLN A 886 -8.57 -17.62 46.27
N VAL A 887 -7.43 -16.95 46.08
CA VAL A 887 -6.54 -16.48 47.17
C VAL A 887 -6.24 -14.98 47.11
N VAL A 888 -6.54 -14.30 46.00
CA VAL A 888 -6.71 -12.83 45.92
C VAL A 888 -7.93 -12.55 45.06
N ALA A 889 -8.79 -11.62 45.51
CA ALA A 889 -10.02 -11.22 44.86
C ALA A 889 -9.98 -9.73 44.45
N ASN A 890 -10.61 -9.39 43.33
CA ASN A 890 -10.93 -8.01 42.93
C ASN A 890 -9.77 -6.99 43.07
N GLY A 891 -8.56 -7.36 42.64
CA GLY A 891 -7.38 -6.49 42.65
C GLY A 891 -6.82 -6.17 44.05
N ASP A 892 -7.02 -7.07 45.01
CA ASP A 892 -6.78 -6.86 46.45
C ASP A 892 -7.62 -5.69 47.01
N GLY A 893 -8.91 -5.72 46.70
CA GLY A 893 -9.88 -4.67 47.05
C GLY A 893 -9.83 -3.41 46.17
N ASN A 894 -8.83 -3.28 45.29
CA ASN A 894 -8.74 -2.20 44.31
C ASN A 894 -9.01 -2.73 42.88
N ALA A 895 -10.23 -2.53 42.38
CA ALA A 895 -10.64 -2.99 41.05
C ALA A 895 -9.76 -2.45 39.88
N GLN A 896 -8.97 -1.38 40.08
CA GLN A 896 -8.05 -0.88 39.07
C GLN A 896 -6.76 -1.71 38.94
N ASN A 897 -6.39 -2.50 39.95
CA ASN A 897 -5.30 -3.47 39.88
C ASN A 897 -5.76 -4.62 38.98
N SER A 898 -5.64 -4.42 37.67
CA SER A 898 -6.46 -5.05 36.62
C SER A 898 -5.83 -6.25 35.94
N GLY A 899 -4.54 -6.51 36.17
CA GLY A 899 -3.85 -7.66 35.60
C GLY A 899 -2.56 -7.96 36.34
N ILE A 900 -2.23 -9.23 36.50
CA ILE A 900 -1.03 -9.70 37.21
C ILE A 900 -0.17 -10.50 36.22
N PRO A 901 0.55 -9.83 35.30
CA PRO A 901 1.18 -10.47 34.14
C PRO A 901 2.46 -11.26 34.45
N SER A 902 3.00 -11.12 35.67
CA SER A 902 4.27 -11.75 36.04
C SER A 902 4.23 -12.30 37.45
N MET A 903 4.88 -13.45 37.62
CA MET A 903 5.07 -14.12 38.91
C MET A 903 6.45 -14.77 38.93
N GLN A 904 7.11 -14.74 40.09
CA GLN A 904 8.45 -15.30 40.29
C GLN A 904 8.64 -15.74 41.74
N VAL A 905 9.26 -16.90 41.95
CA VAL A 905 9.69 -17.35 43.28
C VAL A 905 11.09 -16.83 43.57
N PHE A 906 11.30 -16.24 44.75
CA PHE A 906 12.59 -15.73 45.22
C PHE A 906 12.66 -15.76 46.76
N ASN A 907 13.80 -16.17 47.33
CA ASN A 907 14.06 -16.19 48.79
C ASN A 907 12.93 -16.77 49.67
N GLY A 908 12.22 -17.80 49.19
CA GLY A 908 11.13 -18.45 49.94
C GLY A 908 9.75 -17.79 49.81
N TYR A 909 9.60 -16.75 48.98
CA TYR A 909 8.35 -16.08 48.68
C TYR A 909 7.98 -16.23 47.21
N LEU A 910 6.68 -16.25 46.91
CA LEU A 910 6.13 -16.01 45.58
C LEU A 910 5.80 -14.53 45.44
N TYR A 911 6.40 -13.87 44.46
CA TYR A 911 6.14 -12.48 44.08
C TYR A 911 5.19 -12.43 42.89
N ALA A 912 4.32 -11.42 42.85
CA ALA A 912 3.36 -11.14 41.80
C ALA A 912 3.47 -9.66 41.39
N GLY A 913 3.65 -9.39 40.10
CA GLY A 913 3.76 -8.05 39.53
C GLY A 913 2.42 -7.60 38.99
N VAL A 914 2.01 -6.38 39.33
CA VAL A 914 0.64 -5.89 39.18
C VAL A 914 0.59 -4.69 38.23
N ASN A 915 -0.42 -4.70 37.35
CA ASN A 915 -0.79 -3.60 36.47
C ASN A 915 -1.98 -2.84 37.06
N ASN A 916 -1.95 -1.51 36.97
CA ASN A 916 -3.05 -0.65 37.37
C ASN A 916 -3.62 0.12 36.16
N LEU A 917 -4.94 0.10 35.98
CA LEU A 917 -5.64 0.77 34.88
C LEU A 917 -5.78 2.28 35.15
N ASN A 918 -4.70 3.01 34.89
CA ASN A 918 -4.76 4.46 34.67
C ASN A 918 -5.30 4.73 33.24
N THR A 919 -6.36 5.53 33.10
CA THR A 919 -6.99 5.81 31.81
C THR A 919 -7.26 7.31 31.66
N ALA A 920 -7.31 7.80 30.42
CA ALA A 920 -7.58 9.22 30.14
C ALA A 920 -8.98 9.71 30.58
N VAL A 921 -9.90 8.81 30.95
CA VAL A 921 -11.23 9.15 31.48
C VAL A 921 -11.20 9.34 33.01
N THR A 922 -10.25 8.70 33.69
CA THR A 922 -10.00 8.84 35.14
C THR A 922 -8.50 9.06 35.44
N PRO A 923 -7.85 10.11 34.89
CA PRO A 923 -6.40 10.26 34.87
C PRO A 923 -5.80 10.79 36.19
N ASN A 924 -6.19 10.22 37.32
CA ASN A 924 -5.48 10.30 38.61
C ASN A 924 -6.05 9.24 39.55
N THR A 925 -5.40 8.09 39.65
CA THR A 925 -5.50 7.24 40.84
C THR A 925 -4.11 6.92 41.37
N SER A 926 -3.96 7.05 42.69
CA SER A 926 -2.68 7.27 43.35
C SER A 926 -1.84 5.99 43.55
N THR A 927 -2.18 4.89 42.88
CA THR A 927 -1.67 3.54 43.18
C THR A 927 -0.57 3.05 42.25
N GLY A 928 -0.61 3.38 40.96
CA GLY A 928 0.41 2.93 39.98
C GLY A 928 0.60 1.41 39.95
N GLY A 929 1.69 0.94 39.33
CA GLY A 929 2.07 -0.46 39.37
C GLY A 929 2.58 -0.87 40.75
N GLN A 930 2.38 -2.14 41.12
CA GLN A 930 2.74 -2.69 42.42
C GLN A 930 3.44 -4.06 42.30
N VAL A 931 4.16 -4.46 43.35
CA VAL A 931 4.57 -5.86 43.56
C VAL A 931 3.99 -6.36 44.87
N TRP A 932 3.30 -7.49 44.82
CA TRP A 932 2.82 -8.24 45.97
C TRP A 932 3.71 -9.45 46.23
N ARG A 933 3.76 -9.94 47.48
CA ARG A 933 4.40 -11.23 47.82
C ARG A 933 3.61 -12.04 48.85
N THR A 934 3.83 -13.34 48.84
CA THR A 934 3.29 -14.31 49.81
C THR A 934 4.34 -15.40 50.14
N ASN A 935 4.29 -15.97 51.34
CA ASN A 935 5.11 -17.13 51.77
C ASN A 935 4.26 -18.38 52.07
N ASP A 936 3.04 -18.20 52.56
CA ASP A 936 2.04 -19.25 52.81
C ASP A 936 1.23 -19.59 51.54
N GLY A 937 1.16 -18.68 50.58
CA GLY A 937 0.35 -18.80 49.38
C GLY A 937 -1.10 -18.37 49.56
N THR A 938 -1.43 -17.63 50.62
CA THR A 938 -2.78 -17.18 50.98
C THR A 938 -2.78 -15.73 51.47
N THR A 939 -1.79 -15.35 52.27
CA THR A 939 -1.59 -14.00 52.77
C THR A 939 -0.69 -13.25 51.78
N TRP A 940 -1.24 -12.25 51.09
CA TRP A 940 -0.50 -11.41 50.15
C TRP A 940 -0.21 -10.04 50.77
N THR A 941 0.94 -9.47 50.43
CA THR A 941 1.42 -8.19 50.98
C THR A 941 2.10 -7.35 49.91
N THR A 942 1.73 -6.07 49.79
CA THR A 942 2.41 -5.14 48.88
C THR A 942 3.78 -4.76 49.44
N VAL A 943 4.83 -4.90 48.61
CA VAL A 943 6.24 -4.62 48.98
C VAL A 943 6.87 -3.54 48.11
N THR A 944 6.06 -2.62 47.60
CA THR A 944 6.50 -1.46 46.81
C THR A 944 5.68 -0.24 47.19
N THR A 945 6.31 0.92 47.29
CA THR A 945 5.56 2.19 47.18
C THR A 945 4.86 2.25 45.82
N ASN A 946 3.68 2.88 45.78
CA ASN A 946 2.86 3.04 44.58
C ASN A 946 3.68 3.50 43.35
N GLY A 947 3.69 2.71 42.27
CA GLY A 947 4.49 2.96 41.07
C GLY A 947 6.01 3.05 41.31
N PHE A 948 6.55 2.37 42.32
CA PHE A 948 7.94 2.54 42.78
C PHE A 948 8.30 4.01 43.09
N GLY A 949 7.31 4.80 43.55
CA GLY A 949 7.46 6.23 43.86
C GLY A 949 7.04 7.18 42.73
N ASN A 950 6.63 6.68 41.56
CA ASN A 950 6.03 7.47 40.49
C ASN A 950 4.84 6.72 39.87
N THR A 951 3.62 7.26 39.98
CA THR A 951 2.39 6.63 39.50
C THR A 951 2.31 6.42 37.98
N ASP A 952 3.13 7.11 37.17
CA ASP A 952 3.25 6.84 35.73
C ASP A 952 3.86 5.46 35.44
N ASN A 953 4.58 4.86 36.40
CA ASN A 953 5.04 3.48 36.36
C ASN A 953 3.87 2.51 36.63
N PHE A 954 2.89 2.46 35.72
CA PHE A 954 1.59 1.84 35.98
C PHE A 954 1.57 0.29 35.99
N ALA A 955 2.65 -0.39 35.61
CA ALA A 955 2.65 -1.85 35.44
C ALA A 955 4.00 -2.53 35.70
N ALA A 956 4.01 -3.55 36.58
CA ALA A 956 5.13 -4.48 36.78
C ALA A 956 4.97 -5.71 35.86
N ARG A 957 5.61 -5.66 34.69
CA ARG A 957 5.39 -6.53 33.53
C ARG A 957 6.16 -7.85 33.55
N SER A 958 7.36 -7.86 34.11
CA SER A 958 8.29 -8.98 34.04
C SER A 958 9.12 -9.12 35.31
N PHE A 959 9.61 -10.33 35.56
CA PHE A 959 10.55 -10.65 36.65
C PHE A 959 11.66 -11.55 36.15
N ALA A 960 12.83 -11.47 36.80
CA ALA A 960 13.88 -12.46 36.73
C ALA A 960 14.70 -12.46 38.03
N VAL A 961 15.30 -13.60 38.39
CA VAL A 961 16.28 -13.70 39.50
C VAL A 961 17.68 -13.78 38.89
N PHE A 962 18.60 -12.91 39.34
CA PHE A 962 19.97 -12.87 38.86
C PHE A 962 20.93 -12.38 39.95
N ASN A 963 22.10 -13.01 40.08
CA ASN A 963 23.16 -12.65 41.05
C ASN A 963 22.68 -12.34 42.48
N GLY A 964 21.72 -13.12 43.00
CA GLY A 964 21.19 -12.94 44.36
C GLY A 964 20.20 -11.79 44.54
N SER A 965 19.63 -11.26 43.45
CA SER A 965 18.58 -10.23 43.47
C SER A 965 17.40 -10.59 42.57
N LEU A 966 16.21 -10.14 42.95
CA LEU A 966 15.02 -10.13 42.09
C LEU A 966 15.03 -8.81 41.30
N TYR A 967 14.84 -8.91 39.98
CA TYR A 967 14.68 -7.80 39.06
C TYR A 967 13.22 -7.74 38.61
N VAL A 968 12.65 -6.54 38.50
CA VAL A 968 11.31 -6.28 37.98
C VAL A 968 11.36 -5.26 36.83
N GLY A 969 10.74 -5.61 35.70
CA GLY A 969 10.62 -4.76 34.52
C GLY A 969 9.27 -4.03 34.53
N VAL A 970 9.31 -2.73 34.26
CA VAL A 970 8.20 -1.80 34.55
C VAL A 970 7.86 -0.95 33.32
N THR A 971 6.57 -0.83 32.99
CA THR A 971 6.07 0.12 31.98
C THR A 971 5.91 1.51 32.60
N SER A 972 6.34 2.55 31.90
CA SER A 972 6.13 3.95 32.31
C SER A 972 5.35 4.72 31.24
N TYR A 973 4.20 5.31 31.57
CA TYR A 973 3.38 6.11 30.65
C TYR A 973 2.52 7.13 31.39
N ASN A 974 2.56 8.39 30.95
CA ASN A 974 1.80 9.50 31.52
C ASN A 974 0.53 9.76 30.69
N PHE A 975 -0.60 9.23 31.14
CA PHE A 975 -1.89 9.32 30.43
C PHE A 975 -2.51 10.73 30.38
N ALA A 976 -2.03 11.67 31.19
CA ALA A 976 -2.49 13.06 31.15
C ALA A 976 -1.83 13.88 30.02
N THR A 977 -0.58 13.57 29.67
CA THR A 977 0.19 14.24 28.62
C THR A 977 0.37 13.41 27.35
N TRP A 978 -0.01 12.13 27.39
CA TRP A 978 0.23 11.12 26.34
C TRP A 978 1.71 10.90 26.01
N THR A 979 2.58 11.06 27.02
CA THR A 979 4.04 10.87 26.91
C THR A 979 4.53 9.63 27.64
N SER A 980 5.74 9.17 27.31
CA SER A 980 6.45 8.14 28.06
C SER A 980 7.91 8.55 28.20
N THR A 981 8.52 8.24 29.34
CA THR A 981 9.96 8.32 29.53
C THR A 981 10.70 7.08 28.99
N GLY A 982 9.99 6.04 28.57
CA GLY A 982 10.53 4.69 28.41
C GLY A 982 10.41 3.87 29.71
N GLY A 983 10.40 2.54 29.55
CA GLY A 983 10.28 1.56 30.62
C GLY A 983 11.50 1.54 31.55
N LYS A 984 11.33 0.99 32.75
CA LYS A 984 12.35 1.00 33.81
C LYS A 984 12.60 -0.40 34.35
N ILE A 985 13.77 -0.64 34.92
CA ILE A 985 14.07 -1.87 35.67
C ILE A 985 14.47 -1.48 37.10
N PHE A 986 13.85 -2.14 38.07
CA PHE A 986 14.20 -2.06 39.49
C PHE A 986 14.71 -3.41 39.97
N ARG A 987 15.50 -3.42 41.06
CA ARG A 987 15.96 -4.63 41.74
C ARG A 987 15.88 -4.52 43.25
N CYS A 988 15.84 -5.67 43.91
CA CYS A 988 15.92 -5.84 45.36
C CYS A 988 16.68 -7.14 45.71
N ALA A 989 17.27 -7.20 46.90
CA ALA A 989 17.96 -8.36 47.46
C ALA A 989 17.17 -9.01 48.62
N THR A 990 16.52 -8.22 49.49
CA THR A 990 15.58 -8.72 50.51
C THR A 990 14.13 -8.62 50.05
N CYS A 991 13.80 -7.63 49.20
CA CYS A 991 12.49 -7.46 48.57
C CYS A 991 11.33 -7.34 49.58
N ASP A 992 11.61 -6.74 50.73
CA ASP A 992 10.63 -6.46 51.79
C ASP A 992 9.96 -5.08 51.68
N GLY A 993 10.41 -4.26 50.73
CA GLY A 993 9.94 -2.90 50.49
C GLY A 993 10.94 -1.81 50.89
N SER A 994 12.01 -2.16 51.60
CA SER A 994 13.05 -1.20 52.01
C SER A 994 14.16 -0.97 50.97
N ASP A 995 14.36 -1.89 50.02
CA ASP A 995 15.61 -2.04 49.26
C ASP A 995 15.48 -1.93 47.73
N TRP A 996 14.29 -1.59 47.22
CA TRP A 996 14.08 -1.42 45.78
C TRP A 996 14.88 -0.25 45.20
N SER A 997 15.73 -0.54 44.22
CA SER A 997 16.58 0.45 43.53
C SER A 997 16.43 0.33 42.01
N SER A 998 16.38 1.47 41.31
CA SER A 998 16.37 1.47 39.84
C SER A 998 17.78 1.18 39.30
N VAL A 999 17.86 0.34 38.26
CA VAL A 999 19.09 -0.01 37.54
C VAL A 999 19.01 0.24 36.04
N VAL A 1000 17.80 0.50 35.52
CA VAL A 1000 17.57 1.05 34.19
C VAL A 1000 16.51 2.13 34.33
N THR A 1001 16.87 3.35 33.98
CA THR A 1001 15.93 4.44 33.73
C THR A 1001 15.65 4.55 32.24
N ASP A 1002 14.44 5.02 31.94
CA ASP A 1002 14.11 5.70 30.68
C ASP A 1002 14.42 4.91 29.39
N GLY A 1003 13.97 3.65 29.37
CA GLY A 1003 13.95 2.81 28.16
C GLY A 1003 15.33 2.48 27.58
N PHE A 1004 16.36 2.40 28.43
CA PHE A 1004 17.77 2.28 28.02
C PHE A 1004 18.29 3.47 27.17
N GLY A 1005 17.55 4.59 27.13
CA GLY A 1005 17.85 5.76 26.32
C GLY A 1005 16.90 5.97 25.14
N ASP A 1006 16.05 5.00 24.78
CA ASP A 1006 14.93 5.22 23.86
C ASP A 1006 13.58 5.24 24.61
N THR A 1007 12.90 6.39 24.59
CA THR A 1007 11.55 6.57 25.13
C THR A 1007 10.49 5.72 24.44
N ASN A 1008 10.76 5.18 23.23
CA ASN A 1008 9.88 4.24 22.55
C ASN A 1008 9.96 2.81 23.15
N ASN A 1009 10.97 2.47 23.97
CA ASN A 1009 11.04 1.25 24.77
C ASN A 1009 10.10 1.29 25.99
N GLN A 1010 8.81 1.54 25.76
CA GLN A 1010 7.86 1.89 26.82
C GLN A 1010 7.64 0.78 27.87
N ASN A 1011 7.83 -0.49 27.48
CA ASN A 1011 7.57 -1.66 28.31
C ASN A 1011 8.81 -2.58 28.36
N ILE A 1012 9.18 -3.05 29.56
CA ILE A 1012 10.13 -4.15 29.75
C ILE A 1012 9.33 -5.45 29.90
N ASN A 1013 8.90 -6.03 28.77
CA ASN A 1013 7.93 -7.12 28.79
C ASN A 1013 8.54 -8.50 28.98
N GLY A 1014 9.79 -8.76 28.55
CA GLY A 1014 10.48 -10.03 28.79
C GLY A 1014 11.71 -9.87 29.70
N MET A 1015 11.96 -10.78 30.64
CA MET A 1015 13.25 -10.88 31.35
C MET A 1015 13.58 -12.33 31.71
N ILE A 1016 14.85 -12.73 31.54
CA ILE A 1016 15.34 -14.09 31.82
C ILE A 1016 16.85 -14.14 32.06
N ALA A 1017 17.30 -15.00 32.98
CA ALA A 1017 18.72 -15.27 33.20
C ALA A 1017 19.19 -16.44 32.33
N PHE A 1018 20.33 -16.28 31.64
CA PHE A 1018 20.96 -17.27 30.77
C PHE A 1018 22.46 -16.98 30.65
N ASP A 1019 23.30 -18.02 30.54
CA ASP A 1019 24.76 -17.91 30.32
C ASP A 1019 25.46 -16.79 31.14
N ASN A 1020 25.33 -16.87 32.47
CA ASN A 1020 25.87 -15.92 33.45
C ASN A 1020 25.52 -14.43 33.18
N ALA A 1021 24.40 -14.18 32.51
CA ALA A 1021 23.86 -12.86 32.24
C ALA A 1021 22.34 -12.82 32.48
N LEU A 1022 21.84 -11.61 32.73
CA LEU A 1022 20.43 -11.28 32.68
C LEU A 1022 20.13 -10.62 31.32
N TYR A 1023 19.07 -11.09 30.67
CA TYR A 1023 18.53 -10.51 29.45
C TYR A 1023 17.18 -9.84 29.74
N ALA A 1024 16.95 -8.69 29.13
CA ALA A 1024 15.69 -7.95 29.16
C ALA A 1024 15.22 -7.65 27.73
N VAL A 1025 13.91 -7.63 27.51
CA VAL A 1025 13.28 -7.52 26.18
C VAL A 1025 12.24 -6.40 26.20
N THR A 1026 12.40 -5.44 25.29
CA THR A 1026 11.56 -4.25 25.22
C THR A 1026 10.42 -4.39 24.21
N THR A 1027 9.25 -3.81 24.50
CA THR A 1027 8.25 -3.54 23.45
C THR A 1027 8.42 -2.11 22.97
N ASN A 1028 8.97 -1.99 21.75
CA ASN A 1028 9.13 -0.75 21.01
C ASN A 1028 8.35 -0.86 19.69
N SER A 1029 7.23 -0.14 19.58
CA SER A 1029 6.35 -0.14 18.39
C SER A 1029 6.77 0.89 17.33
N ARG A 1030 7.94 1.53 17.51
CA ARG A 1030 8.48 2.52 16.57
C ARG A 1030 9.59 1.94 15.71
N THR A 1031 10.70 1.50 16.31
CA THR A 1031 11.86 0.94 15.62
C THR A 1031 11.91 -0.59 15.65
N GLY A 1032 11.17 -1.21 16.57
CA GLY A 1032 11.08 -2.66 16.77
C GLY A 1032 11.77 -3.11 18.06
N MET A 1033 11.42 -4.30 18.55
CA MET A 1033 11.88 -4.80 19.86
C MET A 1033 13.39 -4.94 20.01
N GLU A 1034 13.88 -4.61 21.19
CA GLU A 1034 15.29 -4.69 21.55
C GLU A 1034 15.52 -5.73 22.64
N VAL A 1035 16.68 -6.34 22.62
CA VAL A 1035 17.16 -7.31 23.60
C VAL A 1035 18.42 -6.73 24.23
N TRP A 1036 18.38 -6.52 25.54
CA TRP A 1036 19.46 -5.93 26.33
C TRP A 1036 20.04 -6.99 27.28
N ARG A 1037 21.37 -7.01 27.43
CA ARG A 1037 22.12 -7.98 28.25
C ARG A 1037 22.96 -7.29 29.31
N THR A 1038 23.02 -7.85 30.52
CA THR A 1038 23.96 -7.45 31.58
C THR A 1038 24.59 -8.67 32.26
N THR A 1039 25.88 -8.59 32.60
CA THR A 1039 26.59 -9.61 33.40
C THR A 1039 26.73 -9.22 34.88
N ASN A 1040 26.51 -7.94 35.21
CA ASN A 1040 26.68 -7.39 36.56
C ASN A 1040 25.37 -6.81 37.16
N GLY A 1041 24.27 -6.84 36.40
CA GLY A 1041 22.96 -6.36 36.86
C GLY A 1041 22.79 -4.83 36.85
N THR A 1042 23.71 -4.08 36.23
CA THR A 1042 23.71 -2.60 36.22
C THR A 1042 24.20 -1.99 34.90
N THR A 1043 25.23 -2.56 34.28
CA THR A 1043 25.73 -2.16 32.96
C THR A 1043 25.05 -3.01 31.88
N TRP A 1044 24.30 -2.38 30.98
CA TRP A 1044 23.51 -3.07 29.96
C TRP A 1044 24.02 -2.74 28.55
N VAL A 1045 23.96 -3.72 27.65
CA VAL A 1045 24.29 -3.57 26.23
C VAL A 1045 23.21 -4.21 25.36
N GLN A 1046 22.83 -3.55 24.27
CA GLN A 1046 21.92 -4.10 23.26
C GLN A 1046 22.62 -5.25 22.51
N VAL A 1047 21.90 -6.35 22.26
CA VAL A 1047 22.46 -7.58 21.62
C VAL A 1047 21.69 -8.03 20.37
N ASN A 1048 20.71 -7.27 19.90
CA ASN A 1048 20.11 -7.38 18.56
C ASN A 1048 20.03 -5.99 17.89
N PRO A 1049 19.95 -5.88 16.56
CA PRO A 1049 19.42 -4.69 15.92
C PRO A 1049 17.93 -4.53 16.24
N ASP A 1050 17.41 -3.30 16.31
CA ASP A 1050 15.99 -2.99 16.58
C ASP A 1050 15.03 -3.84 15.73
N GLY A 1051 14.11 -4.56 16.37
CA GLY A 1051 13.19 -5.48 15.72
C GLY A 1051 13.87 -6.63 14.97
N PHE A 1052 15.11 -6.98 15.33
CA PHE A 1052 16.00 -7.85 14.58
C PHE A 1052 16.26 -7.35 13.13
N GLY A 1053 16.14 -6.04 12.90
CA GLY A 1053 16.28 -5.38 11.59
C GLY A 1053 14.97 -5.17 10.82
N ASN A 1054 13.82 -5.28 11.48
CA ASN A 1054 12.48 -5.10 10.92
C ASN A 1054 11.56 -4.44 11.98
N SER A 1055 11.13 -3.19 11.78
CA SER A 1055 10.37 -2.45 12.80
C SER A 1055 8.96 -2.98 13.07
N ASN A 1056 8.49 -3.96 12.30
CA ASN A 1056 7.22 -4.64 12.57
C ASN A 1056 7.37 -5.74 13.63
N ASN A 1057 8.59 -6.18 13.94
CA ASN A 1057 8.87 -7.10 15.05
C ASN A 1057 8.86 -6.33 16.38
N THR A 1058 7.87 -6.60 17.21
CA THR A 1058 7.63 -5.97 18.52
C THR A 1058 7.52 -7.06 19.59
N ALA A 1059 7.87 -6.79 20.85
CA ALA A 1059 7.78 -7.82 21.89
C ALA A 1059 6.34 -7.96 22.39
N THR A 1060 6.01 -9.17 22.84
CA THR A 1060 4.69 -9.55 23.35
C THR A 1060 4.25 -8.69 24.55
N TYR A 1061 2.96 -8.67 24.84
CA TYR A 1061 2.38 -7.82 25.88
C TYR A 1061 2.73 -8.23 27.34
N TYR A 1062 3.22 -9.46 27.55
CA TYR A 1062 3.55 -10.05 28.86
C TYR A 1062 4.87 -10.87 28.80
N ASN A 1063 5.43 -11.22 29.97
CA ASN A 1063 6.69 -11.97 30.19
C ASN A 1063 6.64 -13.47 29.81
N ASN A 1064 5.87 -13.78 28.78
CA ASN A 1064 5.50 -15.15 28.41
C ASN A 1064 6.30 -15.62 27.17
N ASN A 1065 7.09 -14.73 26.56
CA ASN A 1065 7.79 -14.96 25.29
C ASN A 1065 9.28 -15.33 25.43
N THR A 1066 9.86 -15.47 26.62
CA THR A 1066 11.29 -15.79 26.79
C THR A 1066 11.47 -17.13 27.49
N VAL A 1067 12.28 -18.03 26.94
CA VAL A 1067 12.58 -19.34 27.54
C VAL A 1067 13.99 -19.82 27.17
N VAL A 1068 14.60 -20.64 28.02
CA VAL A 1068 15.84 -21.37 27.71
C VAL A 1068 15.49 -22.82 27.37
N PHE A 1069 16.01 -23.32 26.24
CA PHE A 1069 15.81 -24.69 25.78
C PHE A 1069 17.10 -25.20 25.11
N ASN A 1070 17.51 -26.44 25.37
CA ASN A 1070 18.72 -27.06 24.79
C ASN A 1070 19.97 -26.16 24.79
N ASN A 1071 20.21 -25.46 25.91
CA ASN A 1071 21.29 -24.49 26.10
C ASN A 1071 21.32 -23.31 25.10
N ALA A 1072 20.14 -22.88 24.63
CA ALA A 1072 19.96 -21.63 23.88
C ALA A 1072 18.78 -20.82 24.44
N LEU A 1073 18.87 -19.49 24.31
CA LEU A 1073 17.79 -18.55 24.64
C LEU A 1073 16.87 -18.37 23.43
N TYR A 1074 15.57 -18.54 23.63
CA TYR A 1074 14.52 -18.31 22.65
C TYR A 1074 13.63 -17.13 23.06
N ILE A 1075 13.29 -16.27 22.10
CA ILE A 1075 12.47 -15.07 22.29
C ILE A 1075 11.36 -15.02 21.22
N GLY A 1076 10.10 -15.01 21.65
CA GLY A 1076 8.93 -14.80 20.81
C GLY A 1076 8.68 -13.32 20.49
N ALA A 1077 8.30 -13.03 19.26
CA ALA A 1077 7.98 -11.70 18.74
C ALA A 1077 6.55 -11.64 18.19
N SER A 1078 5.92 -10.48 18.36
CA SER A 1078 4.69 -10.05 17.70
C SER A 1078 5.02 -9.24 16.45
N ASN A 1079 4.47 -9.63 15.30
CA ASN A 1079 4.56 -8.91 14.04
C ASN A 1079 3.21 -9.00 13.31
N SER A 1080 2.45 -7.90 13.40
CA SER A 1080 1.13 -7.71 12.78
C SER A 1080 1.16 -7.56 11.25
N ALA A 1081 2.34 -7.34 10.67
CA ALA A 1081 2.52 -7.34 9.23
C ALA A 1081 2.43 -8.79 8.73
N ASN A 1082 3.46 -9.58 8.97
CA ASN A 1082 3.65 -10.88 8.31
C ASN A 1082 3.69 -12.11 9.24
N GLY A 1083 3.30 -12.01 10.50
CA GLY A 1083 3.15 -13.17 11.40
C GLY A 1083 4.26 -13.28 12.44
N GLY A 1084 3.94 -13.83 13.60
CA GLY A 1084 4.83 -13.94 14.76
C GLY A 1084 6.07 -14.81 14.52
N GLN A 1085 7.17 -14.44 15.18
CA GLN A 1085 8.49 -15.05 14.98
C GLN A 1085 9.05 -15.57 16.31
N VAL A 1086 9.90 -16.60 16.25
CA VAL A 1086 10.65 -17.14 17.39
C VAL A 1086 12.13 -17.04 17.07
N TRP A 1087 12.86 -16.23 17.83
CA TRP A 1087 14.27 -15.92 17.63
C TRP A 1087 15.14 -16.68 18.63
N GLN A 1088 16.11 -17.44 18.13
CA GLN A 1088 17.07 -18.21 18.90
C GLN A 1088 18.44 -17.51 18.92
N LEU A 1089 18.94 -17.18 20.11
CA LEU A 1089 20.30 -16.72 20.32
C LEU A 1089 21.29 -17.84 19.93
N GLN A 1090 22.17 -17.57 18.99
CA GLN A 1090 23.21 -18.50 18.55
C GLN A 1090 24.44 -18.40 19.47
N PRO A 1091 25.15 -19.52 19.72
CA PRO A 1091 26.44 -19.49 20.41
C PRO A 1091 27.43 -18.57 19.67
N GLN A 1092 28.09 -17.67 20.41
CA GLN A 1092 29.12 -16.79 19.85
C GLN A 1092 30.38 -17.60 19.56
N LEU A 1093 30.45 -18.14 18.35
CA LEU A 1093 31.56 -18.97 17.88
C LEU A 1093 32.74 -18.07 17.51
N PHE A 1094 33.53 -17.70 18.52
CA PHE A 1094 34.77 -16.94 18.37
C PHE A 1094 35.83 -17.75 17.61
N LEU A 1095 35.74 -17.75 16.27
CA LEU A 1095 36.86 -18.14 15.42
C LEU A 1095 38.04 -17.21 15.72
N PRO A 1096 39.25 -17.75 16.02
CA PRO A 1096 40.44 -16.93 16.19
C PRO A 1096 40.66 -16.07 14.94
N LEU A 1097 40.97 -14.78 15.14
CA LEU A 1097 41.21 -13.84 14.05
C LEU A 1097 42.53 -14.20 13.34
N ILE A 1098 42.46 -15.09 12.35
CA ILE A 1098 43.58 -15.37 11.45
C ILE A 1098 43.75 -14.16 10.53
N LEU A 1099 44.56 -13.21 10.96
CA LEU A 1099 45.12 -12.17 10.11
C LEU A 1099 45.85 -12.82 8.93
N ARG A 1100 45.51 -12.39 7.71
CA ARG A 1100 46.17 -12.68 6.44
C ARG A 1100 46.22 -11.40 5.62
#